data_AF-A0A4Y0BHD7-F1
#
_entry.id   AF-A0A4Y0BHD7-F1
#
_cell.length_a   1.000
_cell.length_b   1.000
_cell.length_c   1.000
_cell.angle_alpha   90.00
_cell.angle_beta   90.00
_cell.angle_gamma   90.00
#
_symmetry.space_group_name_H-M   'P 1'
#
loop_
_entity.id
_entity.type
_entity.pdbx_description
1 polymer ?
#
loop_
_entity_poly.entity_id
_entity_poly.type
_entity_poly.pdbx_seq_one_letter_code
_entity_poly.pdbx_strand_id
1 'polypeptide(L)'
;MSAHPSTTSFAPQHATDLLASIIAQMPTVSSGELDQAETPIDGQRSVDAIQQSKRLAKLKQKLDRQNNFMVELKRKIREKEAMKPKADCDREELAFLRNRLKKEAELQHKLLADVTAEMRQEGNQWQSILLCPDKLDEYCTNPWTVGSVPVDEDKRFSLDSTLSALSSDEQVGTTNECPDAKMVERFEKELMNRDRVIEILQSRLDRLSTDVHKVRRDNDTLLDRNPKPIAPITPITPRFCETDMMHRLEFYRTNTETFCQNLEEMEKALHSIQKELGPMGETDCALRMKSYPKSSALMCDKNSSKRSVACQQTYGGDERPTETCMLDDHSPRRDSDPLVCPKDGEAQKQYAMLLTEYTKKTTECRHLCERLAKVQAGPEDPSPEDTERQLLEKRCTELLDEQDEFRVLIREQANQLDDYRVRYLAAQQQVEEQRLQMGKLQVTNRRVEKQINFEIEQIKRKFQDKLRHLTPYPRLLEDEQANCEKLKQSNETLFAELERSLRQVKVLEERLQQVHVAKDGEVKQALLQAQTELEQVQGRFDGLVKEKQLAEEEALRWQRELDELRTESAKIIERANQRVEKEREMARHKYRQLESELAQCRAEASFTIGNREQALREMHTQLKVLSASFDDAQLQIRSLRNQLAYLQNEKLVCLA
;
A
#
# COMPACT_ATOMS: atom_id res chain seq x y z
N MET A 1 -19.02 14.49 -67.28
CA MET A 1 -17.89 15.36 -66.93
C MET A 1 -17.72 15.37 -65.42
N SER A 2 -16.47 15.41 -64.95
CA SER A 2 -16.01 15.65 -63.56
C SER A 2 -16.35 14.54 -62.54
N ALA A 3 -15.46 13.60 -62.23
CA ALA A 3 -14.23 13.67 -61.42
C ALA A 3 -14.50 13.76 -59.89
N HIS A 4 -14.31 12.63 -59.21
CA HIS A 4 -14.08 12.54 -57.76
C HIS A 4 -12.74 11.82 -57.52
N PRO A 5 -11.80 12.40 -56.77
CA PRO A 5 -10.58 11.72 -56.34
C PRO A 5 -10.77 11.03 -54.97
N SER A 6 -10.15 9.86 -54.86
CA SER A 6 -10.06 9.04 -53.65
C SER A 6 -9.01 9.59 -52.69
N THR A 7 -9.32 9.67 -51.39
CA THR A 7 -8.35 9.94 -50.32
C THR A 7 -7.91 8.63 -49.65
N THR A 8 -6.64 8.31 -49.83
CA THR A 8 -5.91 7.19 -49.22
C THR A 8 -5.41 7.56 -47.81
N SER A 9 -5.57 6.63 -46.87
CA SER A 9 -5.19 6.74 -45.45
C SER A 9 -3.66 6.80 -45.27
N PHE A 10 -3.19 7.85 -44.60
CA PHE A 10 -1.78 8.23 -44.39
C PHE A 10 -1.12 7.65 -43.12
N ALA A 11 -1.72 6.66 -42.48
CA ALA A 11 -1.26 6.16 -41.18
C ALA A 11 -0.11 5.12 -41.20
N PRO A 12 0.00 4.18 -42.17
CA PRO A 12 1.00 3.11 -42.05
C PRO A 12 2.42 3.51 -42.49
N GLN A 13 2.56 4.51 -43.37
CA GLN A 13 3.87 4.97 -43.86
C GLN A 13 4.67 5.73 -42.79
N HIS A 14 3.98 6.48 -41.92
CA HIS A 14 4.61 7.26 -40.87
C HIS A 14 5.22 6.38 -39.75
N ALA A 15 4.68 5.17 -39.55
CA ALA A 15 5.21 4.20 -38.59
C ALA A 15 6.47 3.49 -39.11
N THR A 16 6.51 3.19 -40.41
CA THR A 16 7.70 2.62 -41.05
C THR A 16 8.86 3.61 -41.13
N ASP A 17 8.59 4.89 -41.37
CA ASP A 17 9.62 5.93 -41.42
C ASP A 17 10.21 6.25 -40.03
N LEU A 18 9.38 6.19 -38.98
CA LEU A 18 9.85 6.32 -37.59
C LEU A 18 10.75 5.15 -37.18
N LEU A 19 10.42 3.92 -37.56
CA LEU A 19 11.27 2.75 -37.28
C LEU A 19 12.58 2.78 -38.07
N ALA A 20 12.56 3.24 -39.32
CA ALA A 20 13.77 3.43 -40.12
C ALA A 20 14.68 4.51 -39.52
N SER A 21 14.12 5.60 -39.01
CA SER A 21 14.89 6.67 -38.36
C SER A 21 15.49 6.27 -37.01
N ILE A 22 14.84 5.34 -36.28
CA ILE A 22 15.38 4.79 -35.02
C ILE A 22 16.51 3.79 -35.30
N ILE A 23 16.39 2.97 -36.36
CA ILE A 23 17.45 2.03 -36.77
C ILE A 23 18.69 2.79 -37.28
N ALA A 24 18.51 3.93 -37.94
CA ALA A 24 19.61 4.76 -38.43
C ALA A 24 20.40 5.50 -37.34
N GLN A 25 19.89 5.56 -36.10
CA GLN A 25 20.53 6.27 -34.98
C GLN A 25 21.27 5.35 -34.00
N MET A 26 21.34 4.05 -34.25
CA MET A 26 22.16 3.14 -33.45
C MET A 26 23.62 3.14 -33.92
N PRO A 27 24.61 3.22 -33.01
CA PRO A 27 26.02 3.22 -33.39
C PRO A 27 26.43 1.89 -34.02
N THR A 28 26.84 1.92 -35.28
CA THR A 28 27.43 0.80 -35.99
C THR A 28 28.82 0.52 -35.45
N VAL A 29 29.01 -0.65 -34.80
CA VAL A 29 30.33 -1.20 -34.52
C VAL A 29 30.99 -1.54 -35.85
N SER A 30 32.15 -0.94 -36.14
CA SER A 30 32.90 -1.20 -37.37
C SER A 30 33.38 -2.65 -37.39
N SER A 31 33.02 -3.37 -38.45
CA SER A 31 33.79 -4.55 -38.86
C SER A 31 35.11 -4.03 -39.43
N GLY A 32 36.18 -4.20 -38.65
CA GLY A 32 37.55 -4.00 -39.13
C GLY A 32 37.95 -5.13 -40.06
N GLU A 33 38.38 -4.76 -41.25
CA GLU A 33 39.04 -5.61 -42.22
C GLU A 33 40.35 -6.20 -41.68
N LEU A 34 40.70 -7.33 -42.28
CA LEU A 34 41.87 -8.17 -42.06
C LEU A 34 43.19 -7.38 -42.11
N ASP A 35 44.07 -7.63 -41.14
CA ASP A 35 45.49 -7.64 -41.42
C ASP A 35 46.21 -8.77 -40.67
N GLN A 36 47.15 -9.39 -41.37
CA GLN A 36 47.79 -10.66 -41.02
C GLN A 36 48.78 -10.49 -39.86
N ALA A 37 48.65 -11.32 -38.82
CA ALA A 37 49.78 -11.78 -38.00
C ALA A 37 49.39 -13.04 -37.21
N GLU A 38 50.35 -13.94 -37.10
CA GLU A 38 50.27 -15.32 -36.63
C GLU A 38 49.71 -15.48 -35.20
N THR A 39 48.82 -16.47 -34.99
CA THR A 39 48.89 -17.51 -33.93
C THR A 39 47.63 -18.40 -33.97
N PRO A 40 47.73 -19.74 -33.88
CA PRO A 40 46.58 -20.65 -33.98
C PRO A 40 46.08 -21.02 -32.58
N ILE A 41 44.85 -20.67 -32.18
CA ILE A 41 44.10 -21.35 -31.09
C ILE A 41 42.57 -21.08 -31.09
N ASP A 42 42.04 -20.07 -31.77
CA ASP A 42 40.61 -19.68 -31.59
C ASP A 42 39.56 -20.36 -32.51
N GLY A 43 39.96 -21.28 -33.39
CA GLY A 43 39.02 -21.99 -34.28
C GLY A 43 38.14 -23.04 -33.58
N GLN A 44 38.63 -23.67 -32.50
CA GLN A 44 37.93 -24.78 -31.83
C GLN A 44 36.84 -24.32 -30.86
N ARG A 45 37.01 -23.16 -30.21
CA ARG A 45 36.01 -22.59 -29.29
C ARG A 45 34.70 -22.19 -29.99
N SER A 46 34.78 -21.75 -31.25
CA SER A 46 33.63 -21.35 -32.07
C SER A 46 32.72 -22.53 -32.43
N VAL A 47 33.31 -23.68 -32.83
CA VAL A 47 32.55 -24.87 -33.22
C VAL A 47 31.88 -25.53 -32.01
N ASP A 48 32.57 -25.60 -30.88
CA ASP A 48 32.03 -26.16 -29.64
C ASP A 48 30.88 -25.30 -29.07
N ALA A 49 30.99 -23.97 -29.13
CA ALA A 49 29.92 -23.05 -28.74
C ALA A 49 28.66 -23.21 -29.62
N ILE A 50 28.83 -23.38 -30.93
CA ILE A 50 27.71 -23.62 -31.86
C ILE A 50 27.07 -25.00 -31.61
N GLN A 51 27.88 -26.02 -31.31
CA GLN A 51 27.40 -27.37 -30.97
C GLN A 51 26.61 -27.37 -29.65
N GLN A 52 27.08 -26.65 -28.64
CA GLN A 52 26.42 -26.48 -27.34
C GLN A 52 25.13 -25.67 -27.44
N SER A 53 25.12 -24.56 -28.19
CA SER A 53 23.90 -23.78 -28.46
C SER A 53 22.80 -24.64 -29.12
N LYS A 54 23.18 -25.52 -30.06
CA LYS A 54 22.25 -26.50 -30.66
C LYS A 54 21.74 -27.55 -29.66
N ARG A 55 22.57 -27.99 -28.71
CA ARG A 55 22.15 -28.93 -27.65
C ARG A 55 21.19 -28.27 -26.67
N LEU A 56 21.49 -27.05 -26.26
CA LEU A 56 20.64 -26.25 -25.38
C LEU A 56 19.28 -25.96 -26.02
N ALA A 57 19.24 -25.59 -27.30
CA ALA A 57 17.99 -25.39 -28.03
C ALA A 57 17.14 -26.68 -28.08
N LYS A 58 17.76 -27.84 -28.28
CA LYS A 58 17.06 -29.14 -28.23
C LYS A 58 16.54 -29.48 -26.84
N LEU A 59 17.27 -29.15 -25.78
CA LEU A 59 16.82 -29.35 -24.39
C LEU A 59 15.65 -28.43 -24.04
N LYS A 60 15.71 -27.15 -24.43
CA LYS A 60 14.59 -26.20 -24.28
C LYS A 60 13.34 -26.67 -25.05
N GLN A 61 13.49 -27.12 -26.28
CA GLN A 61 12.37 -27.67 -27.05
C GLN A 61 11.75 -28.92 -26.41
N LYS A 62 12.57 -29.81 -25.84
CA LYS A 62 12.06 -30.97 -25.08
C LYS A 62 11.29 -30.52 -23.84
N LEU A 63 11.75 -29.46 -23.17
CA LEU A 63 11.12 -28.92 -21.97
C LEU A 63 9.76 -28.30 -22.28
N ASP A 64 9.66 -27.58 -23.40
CA ASP A 64 8.39 -27.00 -23.84
C ASP A 64 7.37 -28.07 -24.21
N ARG A 65 7.79 -29.13 -24.94
CA ARG A 65 6.92 -30.27 -25.25
C ARG A 65 6.43 -30.97 -23.98
N GLN A 66 7.29 -31.07 -22.99
CA GLN A 66 7.01 -31.76 -21.73
C GLN A 66 6.12 -30.91 -20.80
N ASN A 67 6.30 -29.58 -20.80
CA ASN A 67 5.36 -28.63 -20.21
C ASN A 67 3.96 -28.73 -20.83
N ASN A 68 3.87 -28.79 -22.16
CA ASN A 68 2.58 -28.94 -22.85
C ASN A 68 1.90 -30.27 -22.50
N PHE A 69 2.66 -31.36 -22.40
CA PHE A 69 2.13 -32.66 -21.96
C PHE A 69 1.61 -32.60 -20.51
N MET A 70 2.33 -31.92 -19.62
CA MET A 70 1.92 -31.71 -18.23
C MET A 70 0.63 -30.88 -18.11
N VAL A 71 0.48 -29.83 -18.93
CA VAL A 71 -0.72 -29.00 -18.98
C VAL A 71 -1.92 -29.83 -19.45
N GLU A 72 -1.75 -30.63 -20.51
CA GLU A 72 -2.80 -31.50 -21.04
C GLU A 72 -3.21 -32.59 -20.03
N LEU A 73 -2.24 -33.18 -19.33
CA LEU A 73 -2.49 -34.18 -18.30
C LEU A 73 -3.21 -33.59 -17.07
N LYS A 74 -2.84 -32.38 -16.65
CA LYS A 74 -3.55 -31.62 -15.61
C LYS A 74 -4.98 -31.28 -16.02
N ARG A 75 -5.20 -30.93 -17.30
CA ARG A 75 -6.55 -30.70 -17.85
C ARG A 75 -7.40 -31.96 -17.77
N LYS A 76 -6.89 -33.11 -18.23
CA LYS A 76 -7.59 -34.41 -18.16
C LYS A 76 -7.94 -34.82 -16.73
N ILE A 77 -7.06 -34.54 -15.76
CA ILE A 77 -7.34 -34.79 -14.34
C ILE A 77 -8.51 -33.92 -13.86
N ARG A 78 -8.51 -32.62 -14.17
CA ARG A 78 -9.59 -31.70 -13.78
C ARG A 78 -10.93 -32.09 -14.41
N GLU A 79 -10.93 -32.48 -15.68
CA GLU A 79 -12.11 -32.97 -16.40
C GLU A 79 -12.67 -34.25 -15.74
N LYS A 80 -11.80 -35.21 -15.41
CA LYS A 80 -12.20 -36.44 -14.71
C LYS A 80 -12.65 -36.20 -13.28
N GLU A 81 -12.06 -35.24 -12.56
CA GLU A 81 -12.47 -34.83 -11.22
C GLU A 81 -13.85 -34.15 -11.22
N ALA A 82 -14.14 -33.33 -12.23
CA ALA A 82 -15.42 -32.63 -12.39
C ALA A 82 -16.61 -33.59 -12.62
N MET A 83 -16.36 -34.74 -13.24
CA MET A 83 -17.41 -35.73 -13.55
C MET A 83 -17.89 -36.55 -12.35
N LYS A 84 -17.32 -36.35 -11.14
CA LYS A 84 -17.58 -37.09 -9.89
C LYS A 84 -17.54 -38.62 -10.10
N PRO A 85 -16.39 -39.30 -9.87
CA PRO A 85 -16.25 -40.73 -10.16
C PRO A 85 -17.31 -41.57 -9.44
N LYS A 86 -18.20 -42.22 -10.22
CA LYS A 86 -19.35 -43.00 -9.70
C LYS A 86 -19.03 -44.48 -9.55
N ALA A 87 -18.08 -44.98 -10.34
CA ALA A 87 -17.62 -46.36 -10.29
C ALA A 87 -16.16 -46.44 -9.81
N ASP A 88 -15.78 -47.59 -9.23
CA ASP A 88 -14.40 -47.80 -8.75
C ASP A 88 -13.37 -47.75 -9.90
N CYS A 89 -13.77 -48.10 -11.13
CA CYS A 89 -12.94 -47.94 -12.33
C CYS A 89 -12.55 -46.48 -12.60
N ASP A 90 -13.44 -45.52 -12.31
CA ASP A 90 -13.15 -44.08 -12.50
C ASP A 90 -12.15 -43.58 -11.45
N ARG A 91 -12.18 -44.15 -10.24
CA ARG A 91 -11.24 -43.83 -9.16
C ARG A 91 -9.85 -44.37 -9.47
N GLU A 92 -9.76 -45.58 -10.01
CA GLU A 92 -8.50 -46.19 -10.44
C GLU A 92 -7.87 -45.42 -11.61
N GLU A 93 -8.67 -45.00 -12.60
CA GLU A 93 -8.20 -44.19 -13.73
C GLU A 93 -7.67 -42.83 -13.27
N LEU A 94 -8.36 -42.17 -12.32
CA LEU A 94 -7.94 -40.90 -11.76
C LEU A 94 -6.66 -41.05 -10.92
N ALA A 95 -6.52 -42.13 -10.16
CA ALA A 95 -5.28 -42.47 -9.46
C ALA A 95 -4.13 -42.73 -10.44
N PHE A 96 -4.38 -43.42 -11.55
CA PHE A 96 -3.41 -43.64 -12.62
C PHE A 96 -2.95 -42.33 -13.26
N LEU A 97 -3.88 -41.42 -13.56
CA LEU A 97 -3.55 -40.11 -14.13
C LEU A 97 -2.73 -39.25 -13.16
N ARG A 98 -3.04 -39.26 -11.86
CA ARG A 98 -2.24 -38.56 -10.83
C ARG A 98 -0.84 -39.16 -10.67
N ASN A 99 -0.71 -40.48 -10.70
CA ASN A 99 0.58 -41.15 -10.65
C ASN A 99 1.41 -40.83 -11.91
N ARG A 100 0.78 -40.83 -13.09
CA ARG A 100 1.40 -40.40 -14.34
C ARG A 100 1.87 -38.95 -14.28
N LEU A 101 1.05 -38.03 -13.72
CA LEU A 101 1.43 -36.63 -13.56
C LEU A 101 2.65 -36.46 -12.65
N LYS A 102 2.74 -37.27 -11.59
CA LYS A 102 3.91 -37.28 -10.70
C LYS A 102 5.18 -37.73 -11.44
N LYS A 103 5.12 -38.82 -12.21
CA LYS A 103 6.26 -39.29 -13.01
C LYS A 103 6.71 -38.27 -14.05
N GLU A 104 5.77 -37.57 -14.67
CA GLU A 104 6.08 -36.50 -15.62
C GLU A 104 6.66 -35.26 -14.91
N ALA A 105 6.20 -34.90 -13.71
CA ALA A 105 6.84 -33.83 -12.92
C ALA A 105 8.30 -34.16 -12.57
N GLU A 106 8.60 -35.42 -12.24
CA GLU A 106 9.97 -35.89 -12.01
C GLU A 106 10.83 -35.79 -13.28
N LEU A 107 10.28 -36.14 -14.44
CA LEU A 107 10.95 -35.96 -15.73
C LEU A 107 11.20 -34.48 -16.04
N GLN A 108 10.28 -33.59 -15.65
CA GLN A 108 10.42 -32.13 -15.84
C GLN A 108 11.56 -31.58 -15.02
N HIS A 109 11.64 -32.00 -13.76
CA HIS A 109 12.73 -31.59 -12.87
C HIS A 109 14.08 -32.07 -13.37
N LYS A 110 14.17 -33.31 -13.89
CA LYS A 110 15.41 -33.82 -14.52
C LYS A 110 15.79 -33.00 -15.74
N LEU A 111 14.83 -32.71 -16.62
CA LEU A 111 15.09 -31.95 -17.84
C LEU A 111 15.47 -30.48 -17.55
N LEU A 112 14.86 -29.87 -16.54
CA LEU A 112 15.26 -28.55 -16.03
C LEU A 112 16.68 -28.57 -15.44
N ALA A 113 17.03 -29.62 -14.70
CA ALA A 113 18.39 -29.79 -14.18
C ALA A 113 19.41 -29.94 -15.31
N ASP A 114 19.09 -30.70 -16.36
CA ASP A 114 19.93 -30.85 -17.55
C ASP A 114 20.09 -29.54 -18.32
N VAL A 115 19.00 -28.77 -18.49
CA VAL A 115 19.07 -27.42 -19.08
C VAL A 115 19.95 -26.51 -18.23
N THR A 116 19.80 -26.54 -16.90
CA THR A 116 20.59 -25.71 -16.00
C THR A 116 22.06 -26.12 -15.99
N ALA A 117 22.36 -27.41 -16.12
CA ALA A 117 23.73 -27.93 -16.21
C ALA A 117 24.39 -27.54 -17.54
N GLU A 118 23.67 -27.66 -18.67
CA GLU A 118 24.16 -27.24 -19.99
C GLU A 118 24.35 -25.72 -20.05
N MET A 119 23.45 -24.93 -19.45
CA MET A 119 23.59 -23.47 -19.31
C MET A 119 24.78 -23.05 -18.44
N ARG A 120 25.21 -23.87 -17.48
CA ARG A 120 26.40 -23.60 -16.63
C ARG A 120 27.72 -23.95 -17.33
N GLN A 121 27.68 -24.72 -18.42
CA GLN A 121 28.86 -25.02 -19.23
C GLN A 121 29.18 -23.89 -20.23
N GLU A 122 28.21 -23.04 -20.59
CA GLU A 122 28.53 -21.72 -21.13
C GLU A 122 29.36 -21.00 -20.06
N GLY A 123 30.60 -20.64 -20.37
CA GLY A 123 31.55 -19.94 -19.49
C GLY A 123 31.12 -18.52 -19.11
N ASN A 124 29.83 -18.31 -18.88
CA ASN A 124 29.25 -17.14 -18.27
C ASN A 124 29.03 -17.47 -16.81
N GLN A 125 29.93 -16.94 -15.96
CA GLN A 125 29.56 -16.60 -14.59
C GLN A 125 28.15 -16.00 -14.65
N TRP A 126 27.25 -16.49 -13.80
CA TRP A 126 26.05 -15.76 -13.50
C TRP A 126 26.51 -14.35 -13.13
N GLN A 127 26.34 -13.38 -14.03
CA GLN A 127 26.35 -12.00 -13.62
C GLN A 127 25.19 -11.92 -12.66
N SER A 128 25.51 -11.89 -11.36
CA SER A 128 24.63 -11.33 -10.36
C SER A 128 24.04 -10.08 -11.00
N ILE A 129 22.73 -10.00 -11.10
CA ILE A 129 22.07 -8.81 -11.61
C ILE A 129 22.53 -7.67 -10.70
N LEU A 130 23.50 -6.89 -11.18
CA LEU A 130 23.89 -5.62 -10.59
C LEU A 130 22.74 -4.68 -10.91
N LEU A 131 21.79 -4.60 -9.98
CA LEU A 131 20.90 -3.46 -9.94
C LEU A 131 21.79 -2.25 -9.59
N CYS A 132 22.08 -1.47 -10.63
CA CYS A 132 22.81 -0.20 -10.68
C CYS A 132 24.36 -0.28 -10.77
N PRO A 133 24.97 0.33 -11.81
CA PRO A 133 26.33 0.85 -11.75
C PRO A 133 26.35 2.19 -11.00
N ASP A 134 27.28 2.33 -10.07
CA ASP A 134 27.50 3.44 -9.12
C ASP A 134 27.83 4.83 -9.70
N LYS A 135 27.54 5.12 -10.98
CA LYS A 135 27.85 6.44 -11.55
C LYS A 135 26.81 6.90 -12.56
N LEU A 136 25.72 7.46 -12.05
CA LEU A 136 24.94 8.49 -12.74
C LEU A 136 24.31 9.41 -11.69
N ASP A 137 25.12 10.35 -11.21
CA ASP A 137 24.64 11.71 -11.04
C ASP A 137 24.13 12.19 -12.40
N GLU A 138 23.03 12.96 -12.38
CA GLU A 138 22.31 13.55 -13.52
C GLU A 138 21.31 12.63 -14.23
N TYR A 139 20.02 12.90 -13.97
CA TYR A 139 18.81 12.45 -14.69
C TYR A 139 18.30 11.03 -14.42
N CYS A 140 17.73 10.82 -13.23
CA CYS A 140 16.63 9.88 -13.03
C CYS A 140 15.50 10.56 -12.26
N THR A 141 14.68 11.33 -12.97
CA THR A 141 13.40 11.84 -12.48
C THR A 141 12.40 10.70 -12.36
N ASN A 142 11.85 10.56 -11.15
CA ASN A 142 10.79 9.62 -10.82
C ASN A 142 9.48 10.02 -11.56
N PRO A 143 8.76 9.10 -12.24
CA PRO A 143 7.51 9.41 -12.96
C PRO A 143 6.36 9.89 -12.05
N TRP A 144 6.56 9.90 -10.73
CA TRP A 144 5.56 10.22 -9.72
C TRP A 144 5.90 11.46 -8.87
N THR A 145 6.98 12.18 -9.17
CA THR A 145 7.31 13.47 -8.56
C THR A 145 7.17 14.60 -9.57
N VAL A 146 5.93 14.85 -10.02
CA VAL A 146 5.58 16.10 -10.73
C VAL A 146 5.08 17.08 -9.67
N GLY A 147 6.02 17.81 -9.07
CA GLY A 147 5.71 18.81 -8.04
C GLY A 147 6.92 19.59 -7.51
N SER A 148 8.14 19.23 -7.91
CA SER A 148 9.36 19.84 -7.37
C SER A 148 10.38 20.06 -8.49
N VAL A 149 10.08 20.98 -9.41
CA VAL A 149 11.08 21.57 -10.30
C VAL A 149 10.96 23.10 -10.14
N PRO A 150 12.04 23.82 -9.82
CA PRO A 150 12.03 25.27 -9.91
C PRO A 150 11.98 25.62 -11.40
N VAL A 151 10.81 26.07 -11.85
CA VAL A 151 10.61 26.58 -13.21
C VAL A 151 10.60 28.11 -13.11
N ASP A 152 11.37 28.73 -14.00
CA ASP A 152 11.47 30.18 -14.24
C ASP A 152 10.12 30.92 -14.13
N GLU A 153 10.20 32.12 -13.56
CA GLU A 153 9.11 32.90 -12.97
C GLU A 153 7.98 33.41 -13.90
N ASP A 154 7.93 33.06 -15.18
CA ASP A 154 7.05 33.78 -16.12
C ASP A 154 5.77 33.08 -16.58
N LYS A 155 5.38 31.94 -16.01
CA LYS A 155 4.05 31.33 -16.29
C LYS A 155 3.42 30.70 -15.06
N ARG A 156 2.85 31.52 -14.18
CA ARG A 156 2.05 31.07 -13.04
C ARG A 156 0.71 30.47 -13.50
N PHE A 157 0.52 29.18 -13.25
CA PHE A 157 -0.82 28.60 -13.06
C PHE A 157 -1.30 28.99 -11.66
N SER A 158 -2.32 29.85 -11.60
CA SER A 158 -2.95 30.28 -10.35
C SER A 158 -3.83 29.14 -9.80
N LEU A 159 -3.43 28.61 -8.65
CA LEU A 159 -4.27 27.82 -7.73
C LEU A 159 -4.63 28.74 -6.57
N ASP A 160 -5.64 29.59 -6.77
CA ASP A 160 -6.33 30.23 -5.64
C ASP A 160 -7.82 29.99 -5.78
N SER A 161 -8.30 29.06 -4.95
CA SER A 161 -9.70 28.87 -4.64
C SER A 161 -10.04 29.79 -3.46
N THR A 162 -10.25 31.09 -3.73
CA THR A 162 -10.88 32.01 -2.79
C THR A 162 -12.32 32.26 -3.22
N LEU A 163 -13.27 31.61 -2.54
CA LEU A 163 -14.67 31.98 -2.55
C LEU A 163 -14.99 32.75 -1.26
N SER A 164 -15.23 34.06 -1.40
CA SER A 164 -16.18 34.91 -0.65
C SER A 164 -15.59 36.26 -0.25
N ALA A 165 -15.99 37.30 -0.99
CA ALA A 165 -16.87 38.38 -0.53
C ALA A 165 -16.63 39.63 -1.37
N LEU A 166 -17.67 40.07 -2.05
CA LEU A 166 -17.74 41.41 -2.64
C LEU A 166 -17.72 42.45 -1.51
N SER A 167 -16.85 43.45 -1.61
CA SER A 167 -17.16 44.80 -1.12
C SER A 167 -16.25 45.85 -1.77
N SER A 168 -16.88 46.80 -2.47
CA SER A 168 -16.43 48.18 -2.74
C SER A 168 -15.05 48.38 -3.38
N ASP A 169 -15.02 48.65 -4.68
CA ASP A 169 -14.66 50.00 -5.14
C ASP A 169 -14.96 50.17 -6.63
N GLU A 170 -15.79 51.17 -6.92
CA GLU A 170 -15.92 51.73 -8.26
C GLU A 170 -14.65 52.50 -8.59
N GLN A 171 -13.99 52.14 -9.70
CA GLN A 171 -13.19 53.11 -10.43
C GLN A 171 -13.36 52.97 -11.94
N VAL A 172 -13.97 54.02 -12.46
CA VAL A 172 -14.22 54.45 -13.83
C VAL A 172 -13.08 54.08 -14.80
N GLY A 173 -13.44 53.43 -15.90
CA GLY A 173 -12.51 53.14 -17.00
C GLY A 173 -13.26 52.71 -18.26
N THR A 174 -13.66 53.71 -19.06
CA THR A 174 -14.12 53.66 -20.45
C THR A 174 -13.69 52.43 -21.28
N THR A 175 -14.64 51.61 -21.74
CA THR A 175 -14.69 51.07 -23.13
C THR A 175 -16.07 50.43 -23.38
N ASN A 176 -16.72 50.85 -24.47
CA ASN A 176 -17.98 50.28 -24.98
C ASN A 176 -17.73 48.90 -25.60
N GLU A 177 -17.70 47.84 -24.79
CA GLU A 177 -17.87 46.46 -25.27
C GLU A 177 -18.93 45.75 -24.45
N CYS A 178 -19.86 45.09 -25.15
CA CYS A 178 -21.01 44.40 -24.55
C CYS A 178 -20.53 43.33 -23.54
N PRO A 179 -20.87 43.42 -22.25
CA PRO A 179 -20.29 42.60 -21.18
C PRO A 179 -20.71 41.11 -21.20
N ASP A 180 -21.68 40.74 -22.04
CA ASP A 180 -22.31 39.42 -22.04
C ASP A 180 -21.44 38.34 -22.72
N ALA A 181 -20.76 38.67 -23.82
CA ALA A 181 -19.96 37.70 -24.59
C ALA A 181 -18.74 37.17 -23.82
N LYS A 182 -18.07 38.03 -23.05
CA LYS A 182 -16.91 37.64 -22.22
C LYS A 182 -17.32 36.78 -21.03
N MET A 183 -18.55 36.93 -20.53
CA MET A 183 -19.09 36.11 -19.44
C MET A 183 -19.46 34.72 -19.94
N VAL A 184 -20.09 34.62 -21.11
CA VAL A 184 -20.41 33.36 -21.78
C VAL A 184 -19.14 32.56 -22.10
N GLU A 185 -18.11 33.20 -22.66
CA GLU A 185 -16.84 32.53 -22.98
C GLU A 185 -16.09 32.02 -21.71
N ARG A 186 -16.27 32.70 -20.57
CA ARG A 186 -15.74 32.24 -19.27
C ARG A 186 -16.50 31.03 -18.75
N PHE A 187 -17.84 31.05 -18.82
CA PHE A 187 -18.66 29.90 -18.42
C PHE A 187 -18.40 28.68 -19.29
N GLU A 188 -18.20 28.86 -20.59
CA GLU A 188 -17.88 27.77 -21.52
C GLU A 188 -16.51 27.14 -21.21
N LYS A 189 -15.49 27.96 -20.94
CA LYS A 189 -14.17 27.47 -20.50
C LYS A 189 -14.24 26.75 -19.16
N GLU A 190 -15.04 27.24 -18.23
CA GLU A 190 -15.20 26.60 -16.92
C GLU A 190 -15.97 25.27 -17.02
N LEU A 191 -16.96 25.18 -17.91
CA LEU A 191 -17.69 23.95 -18.20
C LEU A 191 -16.76 22.88 -18.81
N MET A 192 -15.96 23.26 -19.80
CA MET A 192 -14.97 22.37 -20.42
C MET A 192 -13.91 21.90 -19.43
N ASN A 193 -13.52 22.75 -18.48
CA ASN A 193 -12.57 22.38 -17.44
C ASN A 193 -13.21 21.41 -16.43
N ARG A 194 -14.49 21.62 -16.07
CA ARG A 194 -15.27 20.67 -15.26
C ARG A 194 -15.42 19.32 -15.95
N ASP A 195 -15.76 19.30 -17.23
CA ASP A 195 -15.90 18.06 -18.01
C ASP A 195 -14.58 17.29 -18.06
N ARG A 196 -13.46 18.00 -18.22
CA ARG A 196 -12.13 17.37 -18.20
C ARG A 196 -11.74 16.81 -16.83
N VAL A 197 -12.11 17.50 -15.75
CA VAL A 197 -11.92 16.98 -14.37
C VAL A 197 -12.80 15.75 -14.15
N ILE A 198 -14.05 15.76 -14.62
CA ILE A 198 -14.95 14.60 -14.55
C ILE A 198 -14.35 13.40 -15.30
N GLU A 199 -13.82 13.60 -16.50
CA GLU A 199 -13.18 12.55 -17.30
C GLU A 199 -11.95 11.95 -16.57
N ILE A 200 -11.11 12.80 -15.96
CA ILE A 200 -9.97 12.33 -15.16
C ILE A 200 -10.45 11.53 -13.95
N LEU A 201 -11.48 11.99 -13.25
CA LEU A 201 -12.04 11.28 -12.09
C LEU A 201 -12.69 9.96 -12.47
N GLN A 202 -13.41 9.90 -13.60
CA GLN A 202 -13.98 8.67 -14.16
C GLN A 202 -12.87 7.67 -14.52
N SER A 203 -11.81 8.12 -15.19
CA SER A 203 -10.66 7.24 -15.52
C SER A 203 -9.95 6.69 -14.27
N ARG A 204 -9.89 7.47 -13.19
CA ARG A 204 -9.33 7.02 -11.90
C ARG A 204 -10.25 6.02 -11.21
N LEU A 205 -11.56 6.26 -11.26
CA LEU A 205 -12.57 5.35 -10.71
C LEU A 205 -12.55 3.99 -11.43
N ASP A 206 -12.40 3.96 -12.74
CA ASP A 206 -12.30 2.72 -13.53
C ASP A 206 -11.05 1.90 -13.18
N ARG A 207 -9.90 2.56 -13.01
CA ARG A 207 -8.66 1.89 -12.54
C ARG A 207 -8.84 1.32 -11.14
N LEU A 208 -9.37 2.12 -10.21
CA LEU A 208 -9.62 1.69 -8.84
C LEU A 208 -10.62 0.52 -8.79
N SER A 209 -11.66 0.55 -9.62
CA SER A 209 -12.61 -0.56 -9.76
C SER A 209 -11.91 -1.83 -10.24
N THR A 210 -11.03 -1.72 -11.25
CA THR A 210 -10.24 -2.84 -11.76
C THR A 210 -9.32 -3.44 -10.69
N ASP A 211 -8.68 -2.60 -9.88
CA ASP A 211 -7.81 -3.02 -8.77
C ASP A 211 -8.61 -3.71 -7.66
N VAL A 212 -9.79 -3.18 -7.29
CA VAL A 212 -10.69 -3.81 -6.31
C VAL A 212 -11.16 -5.18 -6.80
N HIS A 213 -11.50 -5.31 -8.10
CA HIS A 213 -11.86 -6.62 -8.68
C HIS A 213 -10.69 -7.60 -8.69
N LYS A 214 -9.46 -7.11 -8.89
CA LYS A 214 -8.25 -7.93 -8.81
C LYS A 214 -8.01 -8.40 -7.38
N VAL A 215 -8.07 -7.51 -6.39
CA VAL A 215 -7.92 -7.85 -4.97
C VAL A 215 -9.02 -8.81 -4.50
N ARG A 216 -10.27 -8.64 -4.95
CA ARG A 216 -11.35 -9.59 -4.65
C ARG A 216 -11.06 -10.97 -5.24
N ARG A 217 -10.64 -11.05 -6.51
CA ARG A 217 -10.21 -12.33 -7.13
C ARG A 217 -9.06 -12.98 -6.37
N ASP A 218 -8.06 -12.19 -5.99
CA ASP A 218 -6.90 -12.68 -5.24
C ASP A 218 -7.33 -13.18 -3.84
N ASN A 219 -8.25 -12.49 -3.16
CA ASN A 219 -8.83 -12.95 -1.89
C ASN A 219 -9.71 -14.19 -2.03
N ASP A 220 -10.53 -14.29 -3.08
CA ASP A 220 -11.36 -15.47 -3.34
C ASP A 220 -10.47 -16.69 -3.62
N THR A 221 -9.33 -16.52 -4.32
CA THR A 221 -8.35 -17.59 -4.51
C THR A 221 -7.62 -17.99 -3.22
N LEU A 222 -7.55 -17.11 -2.23
CA LEU A 222 -6.99 -17.41 -0.90
C LEU A 222 -8.02 -18.10 0.02
N LEU A 223 -9.31 -17.80 -0.15
CA LEU A 223 -10.40 -18.31 0.68
C LEU A 223 -10.99 -19.65 0.18
N ASP A 224 -10.79 -20.04 -1.08
CA ASP A 224 -11.26 -21.34 -1.63
C ASP A 224 -10.39 -22.55 -1.20
N ARG A 225 -9.93 -22.56 0.05
CA ARG A 225 -9.29 -23.71 0.71
C ARG A 225 -10.31 -24.47 1.55
N ASN A 226 -11.01 -25.42 0.92
CA ASN A 226 -11.65 -26.52 1.66
C ASN A 226 -10.57 -27.48 2.20
N PRO A 227 -10.65 -27.92 3.48
CA PRO A 227 -9.59 -28.68 4.13
C PRO A 227 -9.70 -30.18 3.80
N LYS A 228 -8.57 -30.82 3.47
CA LYS A 228 -8.37 -32.27 3.62
C LYS A 228 -7.12 -32.50 4.47
N PRO A 229 -7.13 -33.48 5.39
CA PRO A 229 -6.07 -33.66 6.36
C PRO A 229 -4.90 -34.44 5.73
N ILE A 230 -3.65 -34.06 6.03
CA ILE A 230 -2.46 -34.92 6.24
C ILE A 230 -1.24 -34.01 6.53
N ALA A 231 -0.67 -34.19 7.74
CA ALA A 231 0.72 -34.06 8.20
C ALA A 231 1.54 -32.75 8.03
N PRO A 232 2.50 -32.47 8.95
CA PRO A 232 2.92 -31.12 9.30
C PRO A 232 4.02 -30.62 8.38
N ILE A 233 3.79 -29.48 7.74
CA ILE A 233 4.84 -28.69 7.11
C ILE A 233 4.83 -27.33 7.79
N THR A 234 6.04 -26.94 8.18
CA THR A 234 6.50 -25.69 8.79
C THR A 234 5.73 -24.42 8.35
N PRO A 235 5.59 -23.42 9.25
CA PRO A 235 4.86 -22.21 8.93
C PRO A 235 5.54 -21.47 7.78
N ILE A 236 4.82 -21.33 6.67
CA ILE A 236 5.19 -20.42 5.58
C ILE A 236 4.89 -19.02 6.08
N THR A 237 5.86 -18.43 6.78
CA THR A 237 5.96 -16.98 6.92
C THR A 237 6.15 -16.41 5.51
N PRO A 238 5.36 -15.40 5.07
CA PRO A 238 5.63 -14.75 3.80
C PRO A 238 7.04 -14.17 3.85
N ARG A 239 7.97 -14.75 3.10
CA ARG A 239 9.31 -14.19 2.94
C ARG A 239 9.19 -12.95 2.06
N PHE A 240 8.91 -11.81 2.68
CA PHE A 240 9.33 -10.53 2.14
C PHE A 240 10.85 -10.60 2.00
N CYS A 241 11.40 -10.25 0.83
CA CYS A 241 12.84 -10.15 0.74
C CYS A 241 13.29 -9.04 1.70
N GLU A 242 14.40 -9.25 2.39
CA GLU A 242 14.93 -8.31 3.38
C GLU A 242 15.10 -6.90 2.78
N THR A 243 15.41 -6.83 1.49
CA THR A 243 15.49 -5.61 0.69
C THR A 243 14.15 -4.88 0.56
N ASP A 244 13.03 -5.58 0.34
CA ASP A 244 11.68 -4.98 0.23
C ASP A 244 11.21 -4.43 1.57
N MET A 245 11.52 -5.14 2.67
CA MET A 245 11.22 -4.65 4.01
C MET A 245 12.04 -3.41 4.36
N MET A 246 13.32 -3.37 3.99
CA MET A 246 14.18 -2.19 4.17
C MET A 246 13.68 -0.98 3.37
N HIS A 247 13.32 -1.15 2.09
CA HIS A 247 12.75 -0.06 1.28
C HIS A 247 11.43 0.47 1.86
N ARG A 248 10.59 -0.42 2.41
CA ARG A 248 9.32 -0.02 3.02
C ARG A 248 9.52 0.72 4.34
N LEU A 249 10.50 0.30 5.14
CA LEU A 249 10.89 1.00 6.36
C LEU A 249 11.51 2.36 6.07
N GLU A 250 12.35 2.47 5.03
CA GLU A 250 12.88 3.75 4.54
C GLU A 250 11.76 4.66 4.04
N PHE A 251 10.80 4.14 3.28
CA PHE A 251 9.62 4.89 2.83
C PHE A 251 8.81 5.47 4.00
N TYR A 252 8.57 4.67 5.05
CA TYR A 252 7.87 5.17 6.24
C TYR A 252 8.70 6.17 7.03
N ARG A 253 10.02 5.99 7.09
CA ARG A 253 10.94 6.94 7.72
C ARG A 253 10.90 8.29 7.01
N THR A 254 11.05 8.32 5.69
CA THR A 254 11.04 9.56 4.90
C THR A 254 9.67 10.26 4.94
N ASN A 255 8.56 9.52 4.90
CA ASN A 255 7.22 10.12 5.08
C ASN A 255 7.01 10.70 6.48
N THR A 256 7.57 10.06 7.51
CA THR A 256 7.48 10.58 8.88
C THR A 256 8.33 11.84 9.04
N GLU A 257 9.54 11.85 8.48
CA GLU A 257 10.43 13.02 8.48
C GLU A 257 9.82 14.22 7.74
N THR A 258 9.23 13.99 6.56
CA THR A 258 8.53 15.04 5.80
C THR A 258 7.27 15.54 6.53
N PHE A 259 6.52 14.65 7.19
CA PHE A 259 5.40 15.08 8.02
C PHE A 259 5.84 15.93 9.21
N CYS A 260 6.95 15.58 9.88
CA CYS A 260 7.54 16.39 10.93
C CYS A 260 7.97 17.77 10.42
N GLN A 261 8.61 17.85 9.25
CA GLN A 261 8.97 19.13 8.63
C GLN A 261 7.74 19.99 8.32
N ASN A 262 6.67 19.39 7.79
CA ASN A 262 5.41 20.11 7.54
C ASN A 262 4.76 20.62 8.82
N LEU A 263 4.84 19.86 9.92
CA LEU A 263 4.35 20.30 11.23
C LEU A 263 5.19 21.45 11.78
N GLU A 264 6.51 21.42 11.63
CA GLU A 264 7.38 22.54 12.01
C GLU A 264 7.13 23.79 11.16
N GLU A 265 6.86 23.63 9.86
CA GLU A 265 6.48 24.74 8.98
C GLU A 265 5.14 25.33 9.37
N MET A 266 4.15 24.49 9.70
CA MET A 266 2.86 24.93 10.21
C MET A 266 2.99 25.61 11.57
N GLU A 267 3.86 25.12 12.46
CA GLU A 267 4.16 25.76 13.74
C GLU A 267 4.83 27.13 13.53
N LYS A 268 5.79 27.24 12.60
CA LYS A 268 6.40 28.53 12.22
C LYS A 268 5.37 29.49 11.62
N ALA A 269 4.45 28.99 10.80
CA ALA A 269 3.35 29.78 10.25
C ALA A 269 2.42 30.28 11.35
N LEU A 270 2.05 29.42 12.31
CA LEU A 270 1.24 29.78 13.47
C LEU A 270 1.95 30.82 14.36
N HIS A 271 3.26 30.69 14.58
CA HIS A 271 4.06 31.68 15.31
C HIS A 271 4.13 33.02 14.57
N SER A 272 4.24 33.01 13.24
CA SER A 272 4.17 34.24 12.43
C SER A 272 2.79 34.90 12.54
N ILE A 273 1.71 34.12 12.44
CA ILE A 273 0.34 34.60 12.64
C ILE A 273 0.16 35.16 14.07
N GLN A 274 0.68 34.49 15.09
CA GLN A 274 0.62 34.95 16.48
C GLN A 274 1.41 36.25 16.70
N LYS A 275 2.51 36.44 15.95
CA LYS A 275 3.31 37.67 15.98
C LYS A 275 2.63 38.82 15.23
N GLU A 276 1.90 38.53 14.16
CA GLU A 276 1.08 39.50 13.41
C GLU A 276 -0.18 39.92 14.17
N LEU A 277 -0.77 39.02 14.96
CA LEU A 277 -1.95 39.30 15.79
C LEU A 277 -1.64 40.05 17.09
N GLY A 278 -0.36 40.24 17.43
CA GLY A 278 0.07 40.92 18.67
C GLY A 278 -0.32 40.17 19.95
N PRO A 279 0.20 40.56 21.13
CA PRO A 279 -0.12 39.89 22.38
C PRO A 279 -1.59 40.15 22.75
N MET A 280 -2.45 39.17 22.49
CA MET A 280 -3.78 39.11 23.09
C MET A 280 -3.60 38.98 24.60
N GLY A 281 -3.97 40.05 25.30
CA GLY A 281 -3.76 40.22 26.73
C GLY A 281 -4.22 39.03 27.55
N GLU A 282 -3.39 38.71 28.54
CA GLU A 282 -3.73 37.92 29.72
C GLU A 282 -5.13 38.30 30.22
N THR A 283 -6.07 37.37 30.10
CA THR A 283 -7.28 37.39 30.93
C THR A 283 -7.18 36.21 31.87
N ASP A 284 -6.85 36.54 33.12
CA ASP A 284 -6.65 35.65 34.24
C ASP A 284 -7.71 34.54 34.37
N CYS A 285 -7.25 33.30 34.45
CA CYS A 285 -7.96 32.29 35.23
C CYS A 285 -6.97 31.33 35.90
N ALA A 286 -6.11 31.89 36.74
CA ALA A 286 -5.42 31.13 37.77
C ALA A 286 -6.36 30.96 38.99
N LEU A 287 -7.09 29.85 39.06
CA LEU A 287 -7.65 29.38 40.33
C LEU A 287 -7.16 27.97 40.67
N ARG A 288 -6.31 27.96 41.69
CA ARG A 288 -5.69 26.83 42.35
C ARG A 288 -6.68 25.72 42.68
N MET A 289 -6.26 24.48 42.38
CA MET A 289 -6.64 23.32 43.19
C MET A 289 -6.03 23.42 44.59
N LYS A 290 -6.85 23.22 45.64
CA LYS A 290 -6.45 22.50 46.87
C LYS A 290 -7.68 22.12 47.72
N SER A 291 -7.74 20.80 48.00
CA SER A 291 -8.22 20.10 49.21
C SER A 291 -9.67 20.21 49.71
N TYR A 292 -10.34 19.06 49.66
CA TYR A 292 -11.43 18.56 50.54
C TYR A 292 -11.13 18.70 52.06
N PRO A 293 -12.09 18.69 53.02
CA PRO A 293 -13.14 17.64 53.16
C PRO A 293 -14.52 17.94 53.84
N LYS A 294 -15.43 16.97 53.65
CA LYS A 294 -16.54 16.46 54.53
C LYS A 294 -17.60 17.41 55.14
N SER A 295 -18.87 17.15 54.79
CA SER A 295 -20.02 16.74 55.66
C SER A 295 -21.33 16.91 54.85
N SER A 296 -22.16 15.88 54.64
CA SER A 296 -23.10 15.14 55.51
C SER A 296 -24.52 15.75 55.55
N ALA A 297 -25.50 14.84 55.54
CA ALA A 297 -26.96 14.96 55.77
C ALA A 297 -27.83 15.43 54.58
N LEU A 298 -28.72 14.60 54.02
CA LEU A 298 -29.98 13.97 54.51
C LEU A 298 -31.23 14.87 54.38
N MET A 299 -32.34 14.21 54.03
CA MET A 299 -33.76 14.63 54.00
C MET A 299 -34.28 15.13 52.65
N CYS A 300 -35.55 14.93 52.29
CA CYS A 300 -36.60 13.96 52.60
C CYS A 300 -37.75 14.30 51.64
N ASP A 301 -38.65 13.35 51.49
CA ASP A 301 -39.86 13.29 50.67
C ASP A 301 -40.82 14.50 50.63
N LYS A 302 -41.40 14.62 49.42
CA LYS A 302 -42.82 14.77 49.04
C LYS A 302 -43.52 16.14 48.93
N ASN A 303 -43.99 16.30 47.68
CA ASN A 303 -45.25 16.83 47.18
C ASN A 303 -45.42 18.38 47.24
N SER A 304 -45.82 19.05 46.16
CA SER A 304 -46.87 18.70 45.22
C SER A 304 -46.87 19.52 43.91
N SER A 305 -47.60 18.98 42.92
CA SER A 305 -48.29 19.66 41.80
C SER A 305 -47.59 19.91 40.46
N LYS A 306 -48.07 19.09 39.50
CA LYS A 306 -48.63 19.46 38.18
C LYS A 306 -47.69 19.50 36.97
N ARG A 307 -47.52 18.27 36.47
CA ARG A 307 -47.32 17.72 35.12
C ARG A 307 -47.83 18.54 33.93
N SER A 308 -46.97 18.70 32.92
CA SER A 308 -47.30 18.98 31.51
C SER A 308 -46.20 18.41 30.60
N VAL A 309 -46.42 17.29 29.93
CA VAL A 309 -45.67 16.85 28.73
C VAL A 309 -46.59 16.05 27.81
N ALA A 310 -46.65 16.54 26.57
CA ALA A 310 -46.72 15.92 25.25
C ALA A 310 -47.73 14.82 24.86
N CYS A 311 -48.16 14.98 23.61
CA CYS A 311 -48.98 14.15 22.74
C CYS A 311 -48.29 12.88 22.23
N GLN A 312 -49.11 11.88 21.85
CA GLN A 312 -49.20 11.27 20.50
C GLN A 312 -50.48 10.42 20.45
N GLN A 313 -51.48 10.80 19.65
CA GLN A 313 -51.83 10.28 18.30
C GLN A 313 -52.19 8.78 18.24
N THR A 314 -53.44 8.45 17.87
CA THR A 314 -53.79 7.71 16.62
C THR A 314 -55.28 7.29 16.55
N TYR A 315 -55.87 7.40 15.33
CA TYR A 315 -57.10 6.78 14.74
C TYR A 315 -58.46 6.88 15.49
N GLY A 316 -59.62 7.18 14.89
CA GLY A 316 -60.09 7.38 13.52
C GLY A 316 -61.65 7.47 13.52
N GLY A 317 -62.25 7.89 12.39
CA GLY A 317 -63.69 7.81 12.07
C GLY A 317 -64.53 9.01 12.55
N ASP A 318 -65.00 9.95 11.72
CA ASP A 318 -66.01 9.94 10.64
C ASP A 318 -67.27 10.73 11.09
N GLU A 319 -67.99 11.32 10.13
CA GLU A 319 -69.11 12.28 10.20
C GLU A 319 -68.80 13.78 10.33
N ARG A 320 -68.77 14.45 9.15
CA ARG A 320 -69.03 15.88 8.93
C ARG A 320 -70.44 16.06 8.39
N PRO A 321 -71.12 17.15 8.77
CA PRO A 321 -71.84 17.95 7.80
C PRO A 321 -71.13 19.30 7.58
N THR A 322 -71.10 19.69 6.33
CA THR A 322 -70.54 20.93 5.79
C THR A 322 -71.44 22.10 6.18
N GLU A 323 -70.99 23.03 7.02
CA GLU A 323 -71.57 24.38 7.12
C GLU A 323 -70.73 25.37 6.32
N THR A 324 -71.15 25.52 5.08
CA THR A 324 -70.77 26.54 4.12
C THR A 324 -71.36 27.87 4.59
N CYS A 325 -70.53 28.80 5.07
CA CYS A 325 -70.98 30.16 5.39
C CYS A 325 -71.14 30.95 4.07
N MET A 326 -72.30 30.76 3.43
CA MET A 326 -72.81 31.63 2.39
C MET A 326 -73.28 32.92 3.07
N LEU A 327 -72.51 34.01 2.91
CA LEU A 327 -73.03 35.35 3.16
C LEU A 327 -73.91 35.70 1.97
N ASP A 328 -75.19 35.39 2.10
CA ASP A 328 -76.23 35.71 1.14
C ASP A 328 -76.45 37.23 1.05
N ASP A 329 -76.50 37.63 -0.21
CA ASP A 329 -76.88 38.91 -0.76
C ASP A 329 -78.38 39.14 -0.52
N HIS A 330 -78.73 39.78 0.60
CA HIS A 330 -80.07 40.31 0.83
C HIS A 330 -80.00 41.80 1.08
N SER A 331 -80.05 42.52 -0.05
CA SER A 331 -80.54 43.89 -0.12
C SER A 331 -82.06 43.85 -0.26
N PRO A 332 -82.87 44.15 0.78
CA PRO A 332 -84.17 44.73 0.54
C PRO A 332 -83.96 46.23 0.36
N ARG A 333 -84.18 46.67 -0.88
CA ARG A 333 -84.56 48.03 -1.21
C ARG A 333 -85.45 48.56 -0.09
N ARG A 334 -84.92 49.48 0.73
CA ARG A 334 -85.79 50.39 1.47
C ARG A 334 -86.34 51.35 0.44
N ASP A 335 -87.59 51.13 0.07
CA ASP A 335 -88.42 52.16 -0.49
C ASP A 335 -88.23 53.41 0.36
N SER A 336 -87.75 54.45 -0.32
CA SER A 336 -87.54 55.76 0.26
C SER A 336 -88.90 56.40 0.40
N ASP A 337 -89.68 55.94 1.38
CA ASP A 337 -90.81 56.72 1.84
C ASP A 337 -90.23 58.04 2.35
N PRO A 338 -90.71 59.20 1.86
CA PRO A 338 -90.29 60.46 2.42
C PRO A 338 -90.77 60.45 3.87
N LEU A 339 -89.85 60.34 4.82
CA LEU A 339 -90.09 60.65 6.21
C LEU A 339 -90.43 62.14 6.27
N VAL A 340 -91.71 62.45 6.03
CA VAL A 340 -92.30 63.77 6.26
C VAL A 340 -92.15 64.03 7.75
N CYS A 341 -91.34 65.01 8.10
CA CYS A 341 -91.15 65.45 9.47
C CYS A 341 -92.54 65.88 10.01
N PRO A 342 -93.06 65.29 11.11
CA PRO A 342 -94.39 65.63 11.63
C PRO A 342 -94.54 67.13 11.96
N LYS A 343 -93.40 67.81 12.19
CA LYS A 343 -93.35 69.25 12.50
C LYS A 343 -93.65 70.15 11.31
N ASP A 344 -93.44 69.69 10.06
CA ASP A 344 -93.76 70.48 8.87
C ASP A 344 -95.28 70.61 8.69
N GLY A 345 -96.04 69.59 9.05
CA GLY A 345 -97.51 69.61 8.99
C GLY A 345 -98.14 70.58 9.99
N GLU A 346 -97.53 70.78 11.16
CA GLU A 346 -97.99 71.73 12.16
C GLU A 346 -97.61 73.17 11.81
N ALA A 347 -96.37 73.42 11.37
CA ALA A 347 -95.93 74.75 10.94
C ALA A 347 -96.70 75.22 9.70
N GLN A 348 -96.98 74.32 8.74
CA GLN A 348 -97.74 74.64 7.54
C GLN A 348 -99.22 74.91 7.84
N LYS A 349 -99.80 74.22 8.83
CA LYS A 349 -101.16 74.52 9.34
C LYS A 349 -101.22 75.86 10.07
N GLN A 350 -100.19 76.20 10.85
CA GLN A 350 -100.10 77.49 11.54
C GLN A 350 -99.97 78.65 10.54
N TYR A 351 -99.15 78.50 9.50
CA TYR A 351 -99.03 79.46 8.40
C TYR A 351 -100.36 79.63 7.65
N ALA A 352 -101.05 78.54 7.35
CA ALA A 352 -102.36 78.58 6.69
C ALA A 352 -103.43 79.27 7.54
N MET A 353 -103.49 78.98 8.85
CA MET A 353 -104.40 79.69 9.77
C MET A 353 -104.12 81.19 9.82
N LEU A 354 -102.83 81.57 9.90
CA LEU A 354 -102.44 82.97 9.95
C LEU A 354 -102.83 83.72 8.66
N LEU A 355 -102.72 83.07 7.51
CA LEU A 355 -103.16 83.60 6.22
C LEU A 355 -104.69 83.79 6.18
N THR A 356 -105.46 82.87 6.78
CA THR A 356 -106.92 82.99 6.89
C THR A 356 -107.37 84.08 7.85
N GLU A 357 -106.69 84.24 8.98
CA GLU A 357 -106.91 85.34 9.95
C GLU A 357 -106.60 86.70 9.30
N TYR A 358 -105.44 86.81 8.63
CA TYR A 358 -105.03 88.00 7.89
C TYR A 358 -106.06 88.41 6.82
N THR A 359 -106.55 87.45 6.02
CA THR A 359 -107.56 87.72 4.98
C THR A 359 -108.89 88.15 5.58
N LYS A 360 -109.32 87.54 6.68
CA LYS A 360 -110.53 87.93 7.43
C LYS A 360 -110.42 89.36 7.97
N LYS A 361 -109.32 89.69 8.66
CA LYS A 361 -109.04 91.05 9.16
C LYS A 361 -108.98 92.08 8.05
N THR A 362 -108.41 91.72 6.90
CA THR A 362 -108.41 92.57 5.70
C THR A 362 -109.82 92.90 5.21
N THR A 363 -110.73 91.91 5.22
CA THR A 363 -112.13 92.14 4.84
C THR A 363 -112.90 92.96 5.88
N GLU A 364 -112.66 92.73 7.18
CA GLU A 364 -113.25 93.51 8.27
C GLU A 364 -112.80 94.98 8.22
N CYS A 365 -111.51 95.23 8.00
CA CYS A 365 -110.97 96.58 7.84
C CYS A 365 -111.55 97.26 6.60
N ARG A 366 -111.70 96.54 5.47
CA ARG A 366 -112.36 97.08 4.26
C ARG A 366 -113.80 97.48 4.55
N HIS A 367 -114.56 96.64 5.26
CA HIS A 367 -115.94 96.93 5.63
C HIS A 367 -116.07 98.12 6.60
N LEU A 368 -115.12 98.29 7.54
CA LEU A 368 -115.11 99.44 8.43
C LEU A 368 -114.69 100.73 7.71
N CYS A 369 -113.72 100.67 6.79
CA CYS A 369 -113.39 101.80 5.92
C CYS A 369 -114.57 102.19 5.01
N GLU A 370 -115.32 101.22 4.47
CA GLU A 370 -116.55 101.48 3.71
C GLU A 370 -117.65 102.11 4.59
N ARG A 371 -117.76 101.73 5.86
CA ARG A 371 -118.69 102.35 6.83
C ARG A 371 -118.28 103.78 7.16
N LEU A 372 -117.00 104.04 7.43
CA LEU A 372 -116.46 105.39 7.65
C LEU A 372 -116.68 106.29 6.43
N ALA A 373 -116.48 105.77 5.21
CA ALA A 373 -116.76 106.51 3.98
C ALA A 373 -118.25 106.85 3.81
N LYS A 374 -119.16 105.99 4.28
CA LYS A 374 -120.62 106.25 4.26
C LYS A 374 -121.09 107.27 5.29
N VAL A 375 -120.37 107.44 6.40
CA VAL A 375 -120.64 108.48 7.43
C VAL A 375 -120.17 109.88 6.97
N GLN A 376 -119.37 109.95 5.91
CA GLN A 376 -118.77 111.19 5.39
C GLN A 376 -119.73 112.08 4.55
N ALA A 377 -121.02 111.73 4.44
CA ALA A 377 -122.00 112.43 3.60
C ALA A 377 -123.27 112.86 4.37
N GLY A 378 -123.16 113.88 5.22
CA GLY A 378 -124.29 114.56 5.87
C GLY A 378 -123.82 115.77 6.70
N PRO A 379 -124.56 116.90 6.77
CA PRO A 379 -124.05 118.13 7.36
C PRO A 379 -124.38 118.33 8.86
N GLU A 380 -123.33 118.77 9.57
CA GLU A 380 -123.21 119.59 10.80
C GLU A 380 -124.38 119.68 11.81
N ASP A 381 -124.17 119.09 13.01
CA ASP A 381 -124.14 119.81 14.31
C ASP A 381 -123.59 118.89 15.44
N PRO A 382 -122.98 119.41 16.53
CA PRO A 382 -122.06 118.66 17.39
C PRO A 382 -122.80 117.74 18.35
N SER A 383 -122.55 116.44 18.21
CA SER A 383 -123.24 115.35 18.91
C SER A 383 -122.23 114.19 19.13
N PRO A 384 -122.45 113.26 20.09
CA PRO A 384 -121.65 112.05 20.39
C PRO A 384 -121.10 111.20 19.21
N GLU A 385 -121.47 111.53 17.97
CA GLU A 385 -121.00 110.95 16.71
C GLU A 385 -119.52 111.26 16.41
N ASP A 386 -118.96 112.39 16.85
CA ASP A 386 -117.53 112.70 16.64
C ASP A 386 -116.60 111.82 17.49
N THR A 387 -117.02 111.50 18.72
CA THR A 387 -116.35 110.50 19.56
C THR A 387 -116.47 109.10 18.96
N GLU A 388 -117.62 108.75 18.38
CA GLU A 388 -117.79 107.47 17.68
C GLU A 388 -116.91 107.37 16.44
N ARG A 389 -116.77 108.47 15.67
CA ARG A 389 -115.91 108.54 14.49
C ARG A 389 -114.44 108.41 14.85
N GLN A 390 -113.96 109.12 15.87
CA GLN A 390 -112.57 108.95 16.35
C GLN A 390 -112.31 107.54 16.87
N LEU A 391 -113.29 106.91 17.53
CA LEU A 391 -113.19 105.51 17.95
C LEU A 391 -113.14 104.55 16.75
N LEU A 392 -113.91 104.79 15.69
CA LEU A 392 -113.90 103.99 14.47
C LEU A 392 -112.61 104.18 13.65
N GLU A 393 -112.12 105.41 13.51
CA GLU A 393 -110.84 105.71 12.86
C GLU A 393 -109.69 105.04 13.61
N LYS A 394 -109.67 105.16 14.94
CA LYS A 394 -108.71 104.45 15.81
C LYS A 394 -108.83 102.93 15.65
N ARG A 395 -110.04 102.40 15.54
CA ARG A 395 -110.26 100.97 15.31
C ARG A 395 -109.78 100.52 13.93
N CYS A 396 -109.92 101.36 12.91
CA CYS A 396 -109.39 101.10 11.57
C CYS A 396 -107.86 101.14 11.55
N THR A 397 -107.23 102.10 12.24
CA THR A 397 -105.76 102.12 12.36
C THR A 397 -105.25 100.91 13.12
N GLU A 398 -105.89 100.53 14.24
CA GLU A 398 -105.56 99.31 14.98
C GLU A 398 -105.67 98.05 14.10
N LEU A 399 -106.70 97.95 13.25
CA LEU A 399 -106.86 96.83 12.33
C LEU A 399 -105.83 96.81 11.19
N LEU A 400 -105.37 97.98 10.73
CA LEU A 400 -104.28 98.10 9.75
C LEU A 400 -102.94 97.73 10.38
N ASP A 401 -102.70 98.15 11.62
CA ASP A 401 -101.50 97.78 12.39
C ASP A 401 -101.49 96.26 12.64
N GLU A 402 -102.61 95.67 13.11
CA GLU A 402 -102.79 94.22 13.23
C GLU A 402 -102.51 93.51 11.88
N GLN A 403 -103.00 94.08 10.77
CA GLN A 403 -102.78 93.55 9.43
C GLN A 403 -101.29 93.56 9.05
N ASP A 404 -100.57 94.64 9.33
CA ASP A 404 -99.15 94.75 9.03
C ASP A 404 -98.29 93.84 9.93
N GLU A 405 -98.65 93.69 11.21
CA GLU A 405 -98.05 92.70 12.11
C GLU A 405 -98.19 91.27 11.55
N PHE A 406 -99.38 90.90 11.07
CA PHE A 406 -99.59 89.60 10.43
C PHE A 406 -98.77 89.44 9.15
N ARG A 407 -98.56 90.48 8.33
CA ARG A 407 -97.65 90.40 7.16
C ARG A 407 -96.21 90.15 7.56
N VAL A 408 -95.74 90.83 8.61
CA VAL A 408 -94.39 90.64 9.14
C VAL A 408 -94.22 89.21 9.62
N LEU A 409 -95.17 88.70 10.42
CA LEU A 409 -95.13 87.33 10.93
C LEU A 409 -95.17 86.28 9.82
N ILE A 410 -95.98 86.49 8.77
CA ILE A 410 -96.00 85.60 7.58
C ILE A 410 -94.65 85.57 6.88
N ARG A 411 -93.98 86.73 6.71
CA ARG A 411 -92.64 86.79 6.10
C ARG A 411 -91.59 86.14 6.99
N GLU A 412 -91.64 86.35 8.30
CA GLU A 412 -90.74 85.71 9.26
C GLU A 412 -90.90 84.19 9.26
N GLN A 413 -92.13 83.68 9.23
CA GLN A 413 -92.41 82.24 9.11
C GLN A 413 -91.92 81.67 7.77
N ALA A 414 -92.10 82.39 6.66
CA ALA A 414 -91.56 81.98 5.36
C ALA A 414 -90.02 81.92 5.36
N ASN A 415 -89.37 82.95 5.91
CA ASN A 415 -87.91 82.99 6.05
C ASN A 415 -87.40 81.86 6.96
N GLN A 416 -88.08 81.57 8.06
CA GLN A 416 -87.74 80.44 8.94
C GLN A 416 -87.85 79.10 8.19
N LEU A 417 -88.91 78.89 7.42
CA LEU A 417 -89.07 77.67 6.61
C LEU A 417 -87.97 77.52 5.55
N ASP A 418 -87.59 78.61 4.89
CA ASP A 418 -86.49 78.58 3.91
C ASP A 418 -85.14 78.33 4.59
N ASP A 419 -84.88 78.93 5.76
CA ASP A 419 -83.71 78.63 6.59
C ASP A 419 -83.68 77.15 7.01
N TYR A 420 -84.82 76.58 7.41
CA TYR A 420 -84.95 75.17 7.73
C TYR A 420 -84.65 74.28 6.53
N ARG A 421 -85.17 74.62 5.34
CA ARG A 421 -84.88 73.89 4.08
C ARG A 421 -83.40 73.92 3.72
N VAL A 422 -82.77 75.10 3.79
CA VAL A 422 -81.33 75.25 3.52
C VAL A 422 -80.51 74.41 4.50
N ARG A 423 -80.83 74.47 5.80
CA ARG A 423 -80.15 73.65 6.83
C ARG A 423 -80.38 72.16 6.61
N TYR A 424 -81.58 71.76 6.24
CA TYR A 424 -81.91 70.36 5.95
C TYR A 424 -81.11 69.83 4.75
N LEU A 425 -81.07 70.59 3.64
CA LEU A 425 -80.28 70.22 2.46
C LEU A 425 -78.79 70.15 2.76
N ALA A 426 -78.25 71.10 3.53
CA ALA A 426 -76.86 71.06 3.97
C ALA A 426 -76.56 69.83 4.84
N ALA A 427 -77.44 69.51 5.79
CA ALA A 427 -77.32 68.32 6.62
C ALA A 427 -77.41 67.03 5.80
N GLN A 428 -78.32 66.97 4.82
CA GLN A 428 -78.47 65.83 3.91
C GLN A 428 -77.21 65.64 3.05
N GLN A 429 -76.66 66.72 2.50
CA GLN A 429 -75.39 66.67 1.77
C GLN A 429 -74.26 66.13 2.67
N GLN A 430 -74.17 66.62 3.92
CA GLN A 430 -73.16 66.16 4.87
C GLN A 430 -73.31 64.66 5.19
N VAL A 431 -74.53 64.15 5.31
CA VAL A 431 -74.78 62.71 5.51
C VAL A 431 -74.32 61.88 4.32
N GLU A 432 -74.59 62.32 3.08
CA GLU A 432 -74.13 61.62 1.87
C GLU A 432 -72.60 61.68 1.73
N GLU A 433 -71.97 62.80 2.04
CA GLU A 433 -70.51 62.91 2.08
C GLU A 433 -69.88 61.99 3.13
N GLN A 434 -70.45 61.94 4.34
CA GLN A 434 -70.02 61.00 5.38
C GLN A 434 -70.24 59.55 4.97
N ARG A 435 -71.34 59.25 4.28
CA ARG A 435 -71.63 57.91 3.75
C ARG A 435 -70.57 57.48 2.73
N LEU A 436 -70.17 58.37 1.84
CA LEU A 436 -69.08 58.12 0.88
C LEU A 436 -67.74 57.91 1.62
N GLN A 437 -67.44 58.72 2.63
CA GLN A 437 -66.24 58.59 3.46
C GLN A 437 -66.22 57.25 4.21
N MET A 438 -67.34 56.85 4.82
CA MET A 438 -67.51 55.55 5.45
C MET A 438 -67.31 54.40 4.47
N GLY A 439 -67.83 54.52 3.25
CA GLY A 439 -67.59 53.55 2.17
C GLY A 439 -66.11 53.41 1.82
N LYS A 440 -65.38 54.54 1.68
CA LYS A 440 -63.92 54.53 1.46
C LYS A 440 -63.19 53.84 2.61
N LEU A 441 -63.52 54.16 3.86
CA LEU A 441 -62.92 53.56 5.05
C LEU A 441 -63.19 52.05 5.16
N GLN A 442 -64.40 51.60 4.80
CA GLN A 442 -64.75 50.17 4.78
C GLN A 442 -63.92 49.40 3.75
N VAL A 443 -63.72 49.95 2.55
CA VAL A 443 -62.88 49.31 1.52
C VAL A 443 -61.42 49.25 1.98
N THR A 444 -60.90 50.31 2.59
CA THR A 444 -59.52 50.30 3.12
C THR A 444 -59.38 49.30 4.27
N ASN A 445 -60.34 49.21 5.20
CA ASN A 445 -60.32 48.21 6.27
C ASN A 445 -60.33 46.78 5.71
N ARG A 446 -61.21 46.47 4.75
CA ARG A 446 -61.23 45.15 4.10
C ARG A 446 -59.90 44.80 3.43
N ARG A 447 -59.22 45.78 2.84
CA ARG A 447 -57.88 45.58 2.24
C ARG A 447 -56.83 45.29 3.31
N VAL A 448 -56.81 46.08 4.38
CA VAL A 448 -55.89 45.89 5.51
C VAL A 448 -56.12 44.54 6.19
N GLU A 449 -57.38 44.14 6.42
CA GLU A 449 -57.73 42.82 6.96
C GLU A 449 -57.20 41.69 6.08
N LYS A 450 -57.38 41.78 4.74
CA LYS A 450 -56.83 40.78 3.81
C LYS A 450 -55.30 40.71 3.88
N GLN A 451 -54.63 41.86 4.00
CA GLN A 451 -53.18 41.90 4.14
C GLN A 451 -52.71 41.27 5.46
N ILE A 452 -53.33 41.64 6.59
CA ILE A 452 -53.03 41.06 7.91
C ILE A 452 -53.22 39.54 7.88
N ASN A 453 -54.33 39.06 7.32
CA ASN A 453 -54.59 37.63 7.20
C ASN A 453 -53.56 36.90 6.33
N PHE A 454 -53.11 37.53 5.23
CA PHE A 454 -52.04 36.99 4.40
C PHE A 454 -50.71 36.89 5.15
N GLU A 455 -50.33 37.95 5.88
CA GLU A 455 -49.10 37.97 6.68
C GLU A 455 -49.14 36.92 7.81
N ILE A 456 -50.30 36.74 8.46
CA ILE A 456 -50.50 35.68 9.46
C ILE A 456 -50.28 34.29 8.85
N GLU A 457 -50.85 34.00 7.68
CA GLU A 457 -50.63 32.71 7.00
C GLU A 457 -49.18 32.51 6.57
N GLN A 458 -48.51 33.57 6.13
CA GLN A 458 -47.09 33.50 5.81
C GLN A 458 -46.24 33.20 7.05
N ILE A 459 -46.54 33.83 8.18
CA ILE A 459 -45.88 33.57 9.47
C ILE A 459 -46.13 32.13 9.92
N LYS A 460 -47.38 31.65 9.85
CA LYS A 460 -47.72 30.26 10.18
C LYS A 460 -46.93 29.26 9.36
N ARG A 461 -46.81 29.46 8.03
CA ARG A 461 -45.99 28.59 7.17
C ARG A 461 -44.53 28.58 7.60
N LYS A 462 -43.93 29.75 7.84
CA LYS A 462 -42.54 29.85 8.32
C LYS A 462 -42.34 29.11 9.64
N PHE A 463 -43.28 29.22 10.58
CA PHE A 463 -43.21 28.47 11.84
C PHE A 463 -43.36 26.96 11.64
N GLN A 464 -44.31 26.52 10.82
CA GLN A 464 -44.49 25.09 10.50
C GLN A 464 -43.27 24.50 9.82
N ASP A 465 -42.68 25.21 8.86
CA ASP A 465 -41.45 24.79 8.20
C ASP A 465 -40.31 24.71 9.21
N LYS A 466 -40.11 25.73 10.06
CA LYS A 466 -39.07 25.66 11.10
C LYS A 466 -39.30 24.51 12.08
N LEU A 467 -40.56 24.23 12.46
CA LEU A 467 -40.91 23.09 13.29
C LEU A 467 -40.52 21.77 12.61
N ARG A 468 -40.84 21.60 11.32
CA ARG A 468 -40.47 20.42 10.54
C ARG A 468 -38.95 20.21 10.50
N HIS A 469 -38.18 21.29 10.31
CA HIS A 469 -36.72 21.23 10.35
C HIS A 469 -36.18 20.88 11.75
N LEU A 470 -36.85 21.29 12.82
CA LEU A 470 -36.43 21.00 14.19
C LEU A 470 -36.86 19.61 14.69
N THR A 471 -37.94 19.05 14.14
CA THR A 471 -38.51 17.75 14.53
C THR A 471 -37.52 16.57 14.52
N PRO A 472 -36.56 16.43 13.58
CA PRO A 472 -35.65 15.28 13.57
C PRO A 472 -34.48 15.36 14.56
N TYR A 473 -34.10 16.55 15.06
CA TYR A 473 -32.89 16.70 15.89
C TYR A 473 -32.87 15.87 17.18
N PRO A 474 -33.98 15.71 17.93
CA PRO A 474 -33.99 14.85 19.11
C PRO A 474 -33.63 13.39 18.79
N ARG A 475 -34.15 12.83 17.69
CA ARG A 475 -33.82 11.46 17.26
C ARG A 475 -32.38 11.35 16.79
N LEU A 476 -31.90 12.31 16.01
CA LEU A 476 -30.50 12.33 15.58
C LEU A 476 -29.55 12.41 16.79
N LEU A 477 -29.91 13.18 17.82
CA LEU A 477 -29.16 13.25 19.07
C LEU A 477 -29.17 11.91 19.82
N GLU A 478 -30.32 11.24 19.92
CA GLU A 478 -30.42 9.90 20.52
C GLU A 478 -29.57 8.87 19.75
N ASP A 479 -29.59 8.92 18.42
CA ASP A 479 -28.79 8.05 17.55
C ASP A 479 -27.28 8.29 17.75
N GLU A 480 -26.85 9.56 17.80
CA GLU A 480 -25.45 9.93 18.07
C GLU A 480 -25.01 9.56 19.50
N GLN A 481 -25.89 9.69 20.48
CA GLN A 481 -25.63 9.26 21.86
C GLN A 481 -25.46 7.73 21.92
N ALA A 482 -26.34 6.97 21.28
CA ALA A 482 -26.24 5.53 21.19
C ALA A 482 -24.96 5.09 20.44
N ASN A 483 -24.56 5.81 19.39
CA ASN A 483 -23.32 5.56 18.67
C ASN A 483 -22.08 5.84 19.56
N CYS A 484 -22.09 6.94 20.30
CA CYS A 484 -21.03 7.26 21.26
C CYS A 484 -20.91 6.19 22.36
N GLU A 485 -22.03 5.67 22.88
CA GLU A 485 -22.02 4.58 23.86
C GLU A 485 -21.45 3.28 23.29
N LYS A 486 -21.82 2.91 22.06
CA LYS A 486 -21.25 1.75 21.35
C LYS A 486 -19.75 1.89 21.15
N LEU A 487 -19.29 3.07 20.73
CA LEU A 487 -17.86 3.35 20.56
C LEU A 487 -17.11 3.28 21.89
N LYS A 488 -17.68 3.81 22.99
CA LYS A 488 -17.09 3.69 24.33
C LYS A 488 -16.95 2.23 24.76
N GLN A 489 -18.00 1.43 24.63
CA GLN A 489 -17.96 -0.01 24.95
C GLN A 489 -16.92 -0.74 24.10
N SER A 490 -16.88 -0.48 22.79
CA SER A 490 -15.87 -1.05 21.91
C SER A 490 -14.46 -0.67 22.34
N ASN A 491 -14.23 0.59 22.72
CA ASN A 491 -12.92 1.05 23.16
C ASN A 491 -12.49 0.37 24.47
N GLU A 492 -13.40 0.26 25.44
CA GLU A 492 -13.16 -0.48 26.69
C GLU A 492 -12.79 -1.95 26.43
N THR A 493 -13.46 -2.62 25.49
CA THR A 493 -13.11 -4.00 25.12
C THR A 493 -11.72 -4.10 24.49
N LEU A 494 -11.35 -3.17 23.60
CA LEU A 494 -10.04 -3.12 22.98
C LEU A 494 -8.94 -2.83 24.01
N PHE A 495 -9.17 -1.93 24.96
CA PHE A 495 -8.24 -1.69 26.06
C PHE A 495 -8.03 -2.94 26.92
N ALA A 496 -9.10 -3.67 27.26
CA ALA A 496 -8.99 -4.92 28.01
C ALA A 496 -8.23 -6.01 27.24
N GLU A 497 -8.37 -6.07 25.90
CA GLU A 497 -7.61 -6.96 25.02
C GLU A 497 -6.13 -6.58 24.93
N LEU A 498 -5.84 -5.28 24.82
CA LEU A 498 -4.48 -4.77 24.82
C LEU A 498 -3.76 -5.08 26.14
N GLU A 499 -4.43 -4.88 27.29
CA GLU A 499 -3.88 -5.24 28.60
C GLU A 499 -3.61 -6.75 28.72
N ARG A 500 -4.52 -7.60 28.23
CA ARG A 500 -4.31 -9.05 28.20
C ARG A 500 -3.12 -9.43 27.34
N SER A 501 -2.98 -8.82 26.17
CA SER A 501 -1.85 -9.05 25.26
C SER A 501 -0.53 -8.59 25.88
N LEU A 502 -0.51 -7.43 26.54
CA LEU A 502 0.66 -6.92 27.25
C LEU A 502 1.09 -7.85 28.40
N ARG A 503 0.14 -8.41 29.16
CA ARG A 503 0.44 -9.43 30.18
C ARG A 503 1.04 -10.69 29.56
N GLN A 504 0.52 -11.14 28.42
CA GLN A 504 1.08 -12.31 27.71
C GLN A 504 2.51 -12.07 27.22
N VAL A 505 2.77 -10.88 26.64
CA VAL A 505 4.13 -10.49 26.20
C VAL A 505 5.09 -10.51 27.38
N LYS A 506 4.73 -9.93 28.53
CA LYS A 506 5.58 -9.96 29.73
C LYS A 506 5.91 -11.38 30.20
N VAL A 507 4.92 -12.27 30.22
CA VAL A 507 5.16 -13.69 30.59
C VAL A 507 6.10 -14.37 29.59
N LEU A 508 5.98 -14.07 28.30
CA LEU A 508 6.87 -14.62 27.27
C LEU A 508 8.30 -14.04 27.38
N GLU A 509 8.44 -12.75 27.67
CA GLU A 509 9.72 -12.09 27.94
C GLU A 509 10.42 -12.72 29.16
N GLU A 510 9.71 -12.88 30.27
CA GLU A 510 10.23 -13.55 31.48
C GLU A 510 10.67 -14.98 31.18
N ARG A 511 9.87 -15.74 30.41
CA ARG A 511 10.22 -17.11 30.01
C ARG A 511 11.44 -17.14 29.09
N LEU A 512 11.57 -16.19 28.16
CA LEU A 512 12.73 -16.08 27.29
C LEU A 512 14.01 -15.77 28.09
N GLN A 513 13.91 -14.89 29.09
CA GLN A 513 15.01 -14.58 30.00
C GLN A 513 15.41 -15.78 30.86
N GLN A 514 14.45 -16.54 31.38
CA GLN A 514 14.74 -17.78 32.11
C GLN A 514 15.46 -18.80 31.22
N VAL A 515 15.03 -18.97 29.97
CA VAL A 515 15.71 -19.85 29.01
C VAL A 515 17.12 -19.36 28.68
N HIS A 516 17.31 -18.06 28.49
CA HIS A 516 18.66 -17.49 28.28
C HIS A 516 19.58 -17.77 29.46
N VAL A 517 19.13 -17.49 30.69
CA VAL A 517 19.93 -17.76 31.90
C VAL A 517 20.27 -19.23 32.05
N ALA A 518 19.30 -20.13 31.79
CA ALA A 518 19.54 -21.57 31.83
C ALA A 518 20.55 -22.02 30.76
N LYS A 519 20.40 -21.54 29.52
CA LYS A 519 21.31 -21.88 28.41
C LYS A 519 22.71 -21.31 28.61
N ASP A 520 22.84 -20.09 29.11
CA ASP A 520 24.14 -19.52 29.49
C ASP A 520 24.81 -20.35 30.58
N GLY A 521 24.04 -20.86 31.55
CA GLY A 521 24.52 -21.79 32.57
C GLY A 521 25.04 -23.11 31.97
N GLU A 522 24.26 -23.75 31.10
CA GLU A 522 24.64 -24.98 30.39
C GLU A 522 25.90 -24.78 29.54
N VAL A 523 25.99 -23.68 28.78
CA VAL A 523 27.16 -23.36 27.95
C VAL A 523 28.39 -23.11 28.80
N LYS A 524 28.28 -22.38 29.91
CA LYS A 524 29.39 -22.18 30.85
C LYS A 524 29.85 -23.51 31.46
N GLN A 525 28.93 -24.39 31.82
CA GLN A 525 29.26 -25.71 32.36
C GLN A 525 29.96 -26.59 31.31
N ALA A 526 29.44 -26.63 30.08
CA ALA A 526 30.04 -27.39 28.98
C ALA A 526 31.44 -26.85 28.63
N LEU A 527 31.62 -25.52 28.66
CA LEU A 527 32.92 -24.90 28.45
C LEU A 527 33.93 -25.31 29.53
N LEU A 528 33.54 -25.27 30.81
CA LEU A 528 34.39 -25.71 31.93
C LEU A 528 34.74 -27.20 31.80
N GLN A 529 33.77 -28.04 31.44
CA GLN A 529 34.03 -29.47 31.20
C GLN A 529 35.04 -29.68 30.07
N ALA A 530 34.85 -29.03 28.92
CA ALA A 530 35.78 -29.12 27.80
C ALA A 530 37.18 -28.60 28.16
N GLN A 531 37.28 -27.54 28.97
CA GLN A 531 38.57 -27.05 29.48
C GLN A 531 39.27 -28.10 30.36
N THR A 532 38.55 -28.73 31.28
CA THR A 532 39.12 -29.79 32.13
C THR A 532 39.53 -31.04 31.33
N GLU A 533 38.76 -31.42 30.31
CA GLU A 533 39.12 -32.54 29.41
C GLU A 533 40.37 -32.21 28.60
N LEU A 534 40.49 -30.97 28.11
CA LEU A 534 41.68 -30.51 27.39
C LEU A 534 42.93 -30.56 28.27
N GLU A 535 42.85 -30.07 29.51
CA GLU A 535 43.95 -30.15 30.48
C GLU A 535 44.36 -31.61 30.75
N GLN A 536 43.39 -32.51 30.90
CA GLN A 536 43.67 -33.94 31.08
C GLN A 536 44.35 -34.56 29.85
N VAL A 537 43.90 -34.24 28.65
CA VAL A 537 44.50 -34.74 27.40
C VAL A 537 45.92 -34.19 27.23
N GLN A 538 46.14 -32.91 27.54
CA GLN A 538 47.48 -32.31 27.54
C GLN A 538 48.41 -33.03 28.52
N GLY A 539 47.97 -33.28 29.76
CA GLY A 539 48.77 -34.03 30.72
C GLY A 539 49.11 -35.46 30.27
N ARG A 540 48.17 -36.16 29.63
CA ARG A 540 48.43 -37.49 29.04
C ARG A 540 49.42 -37.42 27.88
N PHE A 541 49.28 -36.41 27.02
CA PHE A 541 50.18 -36.20 25.89
C PHE A 541 51.61 -35.93 26.37
N ASP A 542 51.79 -35.08 27.37
CA ASP A 542 53.10 -34.81 27.97
C ASP A 542 53.73 -36.07 28.59
N GLY A 543 52.91 -36.93 29.19
CA GLY A 543 53.33 -38.24 29.68
C GLY A 543 53.86 -39.13 28.54
N LEU A 544 53.10 -39.26 27.45
CA LEU A 544 53.49 -40.04 26.27
C LEU A 544 54.75 -39.49 25.60
N VAL A 545 54.92 -38.17 25.55
CA VAL A 545 56.13 -37.54 25.01
C VAL A 545 57.36 -37.94 25.83
N LYS A 546 57.25 -37.94 27.17
CA LYS A 546 58.35 -38.39 28.05
C LYS A 546 58.65 -39.87 27.89
N GLU A 547 57.63 -40.72 27.84
CA GLU A 547 57.80 -42.16 27.61
C GLU A 547 58.47 -42.45 26.26
N LYS A 548 58.05 -41.74 25.20
CA LYS A 548 58.68 -41.82 23.89
C LYS A 548 60.17 -41.44 23.96
N GLN A 549 60.51 -40.33 24.62
CA GLN A 549 61.90 -39.90 24.78
C GLN A 549 62.75 -40.95 25.49
N LEU A 550 62.26 -41.51 26.60
CA LEU A 550 62.95 -42.59 27.31
C LEU A 550 63.15 -43.82 26.43
N ALA A 551 62.13 -44.23 25.67
CA ALA A 551 62.23 -45.35 24.74
C ALA A 551 63.24 -45.08 23.60
N GLU A 552 63.31 -43.84 23.08
CA GLU A 552 64.31 -43.44 22.09
C GLU A 552 65.74 -43.49 22.67
N GLU A 553 65.94 -43.03 23.91
CA GLU A 553 67.21 -43.11 24.61
C GLU A 553 67.66 -44.56 24.86
N GLU A 554 66.74 -45.43 25.29
CA GLU A 554 66.99 -46.86 25.45
C GLU A 554 67.31 -47.54 24.12
N ALA A 555 66.56 -47.24 23.05
CA ALA A 555 66.82 -47.77 21.72
C ALA A 555 68.21 -47.37 21.23
N LEU A 556 68.61 -46.11 21.42
CA LEU A 556 69.96 -45.63 21.09
C LEU A 556 71.03 -46.34 21.91
N ARG A 557 70.79 -46.61 23.19
CA ARG A 557 71.71 -47.37 24.03
C ARG A 557 71.90 -48.79 23.49
N TRP A 558 70.82 -49.53 23.24
CA TRP A 558 70.89 -50.88 22.69
C TRP A 558 71.55 -50.92 21.31
N GLN A 559 71.32 -49.89 20.48
CA GLN A 559 72.00 -49.78 19.20
C GLN A 559 73.52 -49.64 19.37
N ARG A 560 73.99 -48.82 20.32
CA ARG A 560 75.43 -48.71 20.63
C ARG A 560 76.02 -50.03 21.12
N GLU A 561 75.34 -50.71 22.06
CA GLU A 561 75.78 -52.01 22.58
C GLU A 561 75.87 -53.06 21.45
N LEU A 562 74.93 -53.05 20.51
CA LEU A 562 74.92 -53.95 19.35
C LEU A 562 76.07 -53.63 18.37
N ASP A 563 76.36 -52.35 18.14
CA ASP A 563 77.50 -51.95 17.30
C ASP A 563 78.83 -52.30 17.97
N GLU A 564 78.96 -52.14 19.29
CA GLU A 564 80.12 -52.61 20.07
C GLU A 564 80.32 -54.11 19.88
N LEU A 565 79.29 -54.93 20.11
CA LEU A 565 79.34 -56.38 19.92
C LEU A 565 79.70 -56.79 18.48
N ARG A 566 79.18 -56.06 17.47
CA ARG A 566 79.55 -56.27 16.06
C ARG A 566 81.03 -55.99 15.83
N THR A 567 81.57 -54.90 16.39
CA THR A 567 83.01 -54.59 16.26
C THR A 567 83.89 -55.61 16.98
N GLU A 568 83.48 -56.09 18.16
CA GLU A 568 84.17 -57.14 18.89
C GLU A 568 84.14 -58.47 18.13
N SER A 569 82.99 -58.85 17.61
CA SER A 569 82.82 -60.04 16.77
C SER A 569 83.71 -59.98 15.53
N ALA A 570 83.75 -58.83 14.83
CA ALA A 570 84.63 -58.62 13.69
C ALA A 570 86.11 -58.79 14.06
N LYS A 571 86.55 -58.23 15.21
CA LYS A 571 87.92 -58.41 15.72
C LYS A 571 88.23 -59.87 16.07
N ILE A 572 87.28 -60.61 16.65
CA ILE A 572 87.45 -62.04 16.97
C ILE A 572 87.60 -62.84 15.67
N ILE A 573 86.75 -62.59 14.67
CA ILE A 573 86.82 -63.23 13.35
C ILE A 573 88.14 -62.93 12.67
N GLU A 574 88.59 -61.67 12.67
CA GLU A 574 89.88 -61.27 12.08
C GLU A 574 91.05 -62.00 12.75
N ARG A 575 91.09 -62.04 14.09
CA ARG A 575 92.11 -62.79 14.83
C ARG A 575 92.06 -64.29 14.54
N ALA A 576 90.88 -64.88 14.39
CA ALA A 576 90.72 -66.28 14.04
C ALA A 576 91.23 -66.57 12.62
N ASN A 577 90.87 -65.72 11.64
CA ASN A 577 91.36 -65.81 10.27
C ASN A 577 92.90 -65.69 10.21
N GLN A 578 93.49 -64.75 10.96
CA GLN A 578 94.94 -64.61 11.06
C GLN A 578 95.62 -65.87 11.63
N ARG A 579 95.02 -66.53 12.63
CA ARG A 579 95.54 -67.81 13.16
C ARG A 579 95.48 -68.92 12.11
N VAL A 580 94.34 -69.07 11.44
CA VAL A 580 94.16 -70.08 10.38
C VAL A 580 95.12 -69.84 9.22
N GLU A 581 95.32 -68.60 8.77
CA GLU A 581 96.27 -68.33 7.68
C GLU A 581 97.72 -68.61 8.10
N LYS A 582 98.10 -68.29 9.35
CA LYS A 582 99.41 -68.71 9.90
C LYS A 582 99.59 -70.23 9.91
N GLU A 583 98.58 -70.98 10.37
CA GLU A 583 98.60 -72.44 10.33
C GLU A 583 98.72 -72.97 8.89
N ARG A 584 98.02 -72.35 7.95
CA ARG A 584 98.08 -72.68 6.53
C ARG A 584 99.46 -72.39 5.92
N GLU A 585 100.08 -71.27 6.26
CA GLU A 585 101.45 -70.92 5.87
C GLU A 585 102.47 -71.91 6.43
N MET A 586 102.37 -72.26 7.72
CA MET A 586 103.22 -73.28 8.35
C MET A 586 103.05 -74.65 7.69
N ALA A 587 101.81 -75.08 7.43
CA ALA A 587 101.52 -76.33 6.75
C ALA A 587 102.08 -76.34 5.31
N ARG A 588 101.89 -75.26 4.54
CA ARG A 588 102.49 -75.10 3.20
C ARG A 588 104.01 -75.15 3.24
N HIS A 589 104.65 -74.52 4.22
CA HIS A 589 106.11 -74.59 4.39
C HIS A 589 106.58 -76.02 4.65
N LYS A 590 105.90 -76.74 5.55
CA LYS A 590 106.18 -78.15 5.84
C LYS A 590 105.98 -79.04 4.61
N TYR A 591 104.91 -78.82 3.83
CA TYR A 591 104.72 -79.56 2.58
C TYR A 591 105.88 -79.32 1.61
N ARG A 592 106.33 -78.08 1.40
CA ARG A 592 107.49 -77.78 0.53
C ARG A 592 108.78 -78.44 1.01
N GLN A 593 109.01 -78.48 2.33
CA GLN A 593 110.16 -79.16 2.92
C GLN A 593 110.11 -80.66 2.62
N LEU A 594 108.98 -81.32 2.92
CA LEU A 594 108.79 -82.75 2.63
C LEU A 594 108.87 -83.06 1.13
N GLU A 595 108.37 -82.18 0.27
CA GLU A 595 108.51 -82.30 -1.18
C GLU A 595 109.98 -82.22 -1.62
N SER A 596 110.76 -81.31 -1.01
CA SER A 596 112.21 -81.19 -1.26
C SER A 596 112.97 -82.42 -0.77
N GLU A 597 112.67 -82.92 0.44
CA GLU A 597 113.26 -84.14 0.99
C GLU A 597 112.91 -85.36 0.13
N LEU A 598 111.66 -85.49 -0.30
CA LEU A 598 111.23 -86.57 -1.19
C LEU A 598 111.96 -86.48 -2.55
N ALA A 599 112.10 -85.29 -3.12
CA ALA A 599 112.86 -85.07 -4.34
C ALA A 599 114.35 -85.45 -4.15
N GLN A 600 114.95 -85.08 -3.02
CA GLN A 600 116.31 -85.45 -2.66
C GLN A 600 116.46 -86.97 -2.52
N CYS A 601 115.60 -87.65 -1.76
CA CYS A 601 115.63 -89.11 -1.61
C CYS A 601 115.44 -89.82 -2.96
N ARG A 602 114.57 -89.30 -3.84
CA ARG A 602 114.41 -89.82 -5.21
C ARG A 602 115.68 -89.65 -6.04
N ALA A 603 116.36 -88.51 -5.93
CA ALA A 603 117.63 -88.27 -6.60
C ALA A 603 118.74 -89.19 -6.07
N GLU A 604 118.86 -89.35 -4.75
CA GLU A 604 119.81 -90.27 -4.10
C GLU A 604 119.54 -91.74 -4.48
N ALA A 605 118.28 -92.17 -4.48
CA ALA A 605 117.89 -93.49 -4.95
C ALA A 605 118.25 -93.70 -6.42
N SER A 606 117.98 -92.71 -7.28
CA SER A 606 118.36 -92.76 -8.69
C SER A 606 119.89 -92.83 -8.88
N PHE A 607 120.65 -92.08 -8.09
CA PHE A 607 122.11 -92.11 -8.10
C PHE A 607 122.67 -93.46 -7.66
N THR A 608 122.15 -94.04 -6.57
CA THR A 608 122.57 -95.37 -6.08
C THR A 608 122.19 -96.50 -7.05
N ILE A 609 121.01 -96.44 -7.67
CA ILE A 609 120.61 -97.35 -8.74
C ILE A 609 121.57 -97.20 -9.93
N GLY A 610 121.87 -95.98 -10.36
CA GLY A 610 122.82 -95.72 -11.44
C GLY A 610 124.21 -96.29 -11.17
N ASN A 611 124.74 -96.14 -9.95
CA ASN A 611 126.01 -96.73 -9.53
C ASN A 611 125.97 -98.26 -9.53
N ARG A 612 124.88 -98.86 -9.03
CA ARG A 612 124.66 -100.31 -9.06
C ARG A 612 124.62 -100.83 -10.50
N GLU A 613 123.89 -100.16 -11.39
CA GLU A 613 123.80 -100.51 -12.81
C GLU A 613 125.14 -100.34 -13.53
N GLN A 614 125.93 -99.34 -13.17
CA GLN A 614 127.29 -99.18 -13.67
C GLN A 614 128.20 -100.33 -13.23
N ALA A 615 128.19 -100.68 -11.94
CA ALA A 615 128.96 -101.82 -11.42
C ALA A 615 128.55 -103.15 -12.09
N LEU A 616 127.25 -103.37 -12.32
CA LEU A 616 126.75 -104.53 -13.06
C LEU A 616 127.24 -104.54 -14.52
N ARG A 617 127.26 -103.38 -15.19
CA ARG A 617 127.81 -103.25 -16.55
C ARG A 617 129.32 -103.54 -16.58
N GLU A 618 130.08 -103.04 -15.61
CA GLU A 618 131.51 -103.32 -15.48
C GLU A 618 131.78 -104.81 -15.24
N MET A 619 131.07 -105.43 -14.29
CA MET A 619 131.17 -106.86 -14.00
C MET A 619 130.81 -107.72 -15.23
N HIS A 620 129.75 -107.35 -15.95
CA HIS A 620 129.37 -108.04 -17.19
C HIS A 620 130.42 -107.89 -18.30
N THR A 621 131.08 -106.72 -18.38
CA THR A 621 132.19 -106.48 -19.32
C THR A 621 133.41 -107.32 -18.96
N GLN A 622 133.77 -107.40 -17.67
CA GLN A 622 134.84 -108.28 -17.19
C GLN A 622 134.53 -109.76 -17.48
N LEU A 623 133.29 -110.20 -17.27
CA LEU A 623 132.82 -111.55 -17.66
C LEU A 623 133.00 -111.81 -19.15
N LYS A 624 132.68 -110.84 -20.02
CA LYS A 624 132.92 -110.96 -21.48
C LYS A 624 134.41 -111.08 -21.81
N VAL A 625 135.27 -110.29 -21.18
CA VAL A 625 136.73 -110.36 -21.39
C VAL A 625 137.28 -111.69 -20.91
N LEU A 626 136.88 -112.17 -19.72
CA LEU A 626 137.24 -113.49 -19.20
C LEU A 626 136.73 -114.61 -20.09
N SER A 627 135.50 -114.52 -20.60
CA SER A 627 134.95 -115.49 -21.55
C SER A 627 135.77 -115.52 -22.84
N ALA A 628 136.13 -114.37 -23.40
CA ALA A 628 136.98 -114.27 -24.59
C ALA A 628 138.39 -114.83 -24.32
N SER A 629 138.99 -114.51 -23.16
CA SER A 629 140.27 -115.08 -22.72
C SER A 629 140.20 -116.60 -22.55
N PHE A 630 139.07 -117.12 -22.06
CA PHE A 630 138.85 -118.55 -21.91
C PHE A 630 138.69 -119.23 -23.27
N ASP A 631 137.98 -118.60 -24.21
CA ASP A 631 137.86 -119.07 -25.59
C ASP A 631 139.24 -119.08 -26.29
N ASP A 632 140.07 -118.06 -26.08
CA ASP A 632 141.47 -118.00 -26.56
C ASP A 632 142.33 -119.12 -25.94
N ALA A 633 142.20 -119.35 -24.64
CA ALA A 633 142.87 -120.47 -23.97
C ALA A 633 142.38 -121.83 -24.49
N GLN A 634 141.08 -121.98 -24.77
CA GLN A 634 140.52 -123.17 -25.40
C GLN A 634 141.04 -123.37 -26.83
N LEU A 635 141.19 -122.30 -27.61
CA LEU A 635 141.80 -122.32 -28.94
C LEU A 635 143.28 -122.74 -28.85
N GLN A 636 144.04 -122.22 -27.89
CA GLN A 636 145.41 -122.67 -27.61
C GLN A 636 145.46 -124.15 -27.22
N ILE A 637 144.56 -124.62 -26.33
CA ILE A 637 144.48 -126.04 -25.96
C ILE A 637 144.15 -126.91 -27.18
N ARG A 638 143.25 -126.48 -28.07
CA ARG A 638 142.95 -127.19 -29.33
C ARG A 638 144.16 -127.21 -30.26
N SER A 639 144.87 -126.08 -30.40
CA SER A 639 146.09 -125.97 -31.19
C SER A 639 147.20 -126.90 -30.65
N LEU A 640 147.45 -126.89 -29.35
CA LEU A 640 148.40 -127.78 -28.68
C LEU A 640 147.96 -129.24 -28.81
N ARG A 641 146.67 -129.58 -28.67
CA ARG A 641 146.15 -130.93 -28.94
C ARG A 641 146.40 -131.37 -30.38
N ASN A 642 146.24 -130.48 -31.37
CA ASN A 642 146.55 -130.77 -32.77
C ASN A 642 148.06 -130.94 -33.01
N GLN A 643 148.91 -130.13 -32.36
CA GLN A 643 150.38 -130.31 -32.41
C GLN A 643 150.81 -131.62 -31.74
N LEU A 644 150.16 -132.02 -30.64
CA LEU A 644 150.38 -133.30 -29.97
C LEU A 644 149.94 -134.48 -30.84
N ALA A 645 148.81 -134.36 -31.54
CA ALA A 645 148.36 -135.33 -32.53
C ALA A 645 149.33 -135.44 -33.73
N TYR A 646 149.89 -134.30 -34.17
CA TYR A 646 150.91 -134.26 -35.23
C TYR A 646 152.21 -134.97 -34.79
N LEU A 647 152.69 -134.70 -33.57
CA LEU A 647 153.87 -135.36 -32.99
C LEU A 647 153.64 -136.84 -32.68
N GLN A 648 152.42 -137.24 -32.30
CA GLN A 648 152.04 -138.65 -32.15
C GLN A 648 152.04 -139.39 -33.49
N ASN A 649 151.62 -138.72 -34.57
CA ASN A 649 151.66 -139.28 -35.93
C ASN A 649 153.10 -139.39 -36.49
N GLU A 650 153.99 -138.44 -36.20
CA GLU A 650 155.42 -138.56 -36.60
C GLU A 650 156.13 -139.72 -35.88
N LYS A 651 155.80 -139.98 -34.60
CA LYS A 651 156.42 -141.08 -33.84
C LYS A 651 156.00 -142.47 -34.34
N LEU A 652 154.87 -142.58 -35.05
CA LEU A 652 154.36 -143.82 -35.63
C LEU A 652 154.98 -144.16 -37.00
N VAL A 653 155.62 -143.21 -37.69
CA VAL A 653 156.17 -143.42 -39.04
C VAL A 653 157.63 -143.89 -39.05
N CYS A 654 158.42 -143.62 -38.00
CA CYS A 654 159.83 -144.03 -37.94
C CYS A 654 160.09 -145.40 -37.27
N LEU A 655 159.04 -146.17 -36.95
CA LEU A 655 159.15 -147.55 -36.43
C LEU A 655 158.54 -148.59 -37.37
N ALA A 656 158.48 -148.29 -38.68
CA ALA A 656 158.08 -149.22 -39.75
C ALA A 656 159.14 -149.29 -40.85
#